data_AF-A0A1A0HBQ6-F1
#
_entry.id   AF-A0A1A0HBQ6-F1
#
_cell.length_a   1.000
_cell.length_b   1.000
_cell.length_c   1.000
_cell.angle_alpha   90.00
_cell.angle_beta   90.00
_cell.angle_gamma   90.00
#
_symmetry.space_group_name_H-M   'P 1'
#
loop_
_entity.id
_entity.type
_entity.pdbx_description
1 polymer ?
#
loop_
_entity_poly.entity_id
_entity_poly.type
_entity_poly.pdbx_seq_one_letter_code
_entity_poly.pdbx_strand_id
1 'polypeptide(L)'
;MYASLERETNVHRAAKASVKIKPRISDFLIFLRRKQEHKIEQTTLRPLGLPLLYKEAVLIETVLFHILTCFHSSEADLAWIDTQADRLAFLHRHISERKKGAVSGTHFTTEDAHTLAQKLGFSILEQQHSVLVQALNLMSITCPSILKIDTLVPWIRSLCAARITEACAELTNLTEIPTCVSSDILLRTPLSIDEVALQLDLWQTFIVPIAQEYHERRTHVTSIIENLVFYTAQYEPRKLETFLQGTLSLLTSTRSGFTYKVMTNDFVNSLIYFLALTFIKNSAVSLASPMPSIKAQKILVEYLGNEKLSQKGYVGITLLISHESEDKATRLLDLTRTRFPEESEFVHYAKIYLSNTPEELLHTFNVAILQHPLSATMWLMLIKKLQQLHFLTEKRSQQMLLELLARKQNIIISKDVVLVLLSLIESISGIEDFIQALQKLDLFVKFQGIVLNKYMSLLYRYNNEKSVHKPYLDKFIHHTSNVECARYLYQRNAWKTTGIIGVMLHGEASHRPGDLYQLYCDELQGSVPDEACLSALLRASMKRVNGRPLLWGLLYAPQVAVHEFKQYVLSEPVAKDSNVWGIVASNRLWQVYIHALRSAEYTAELADIMRWWEEIEFVPSRSTLTLLLRALPPEFADRHIKHAHSLPRTSVSWPWPSIEEVRGH
;
A
#
# COMPACT_ATOMS: atom_id res chain seq x y z
N MET A 1 -3.60 7.36 -3.27
CA MET A 1 -4.12 8.40 -2.36
C MET A 1 -4.99 7.77 -1.28
N TYR A 2 -6.05 7.01 -1.56
CA TYR A 2 -6.79 6.28 -0.50
C TYR A 2 -7.35 4.93 -0.99
N ALA A 3 -7.30 3.87 -0.16
CA ALA A 3 -8.02 2.62 -0.43
C ALA A 3 -9.55 2.78 -0.28
N SER A 4 -10.00 3.77 0.51
CA SER A 4 -11.42 4.12 0.72
C SER A 4 -12.14 4.53 -0.57
N LEU A 5 -11.41 5.02 -1.57
CA LEU A 5 -11.96 5.50 -2.84
C LEU A 5 -12.60 4.38 -3.68
N GLU A 6 -12.07 3.15 -3.60
CA GLU A 6 -12.73 1.97 -4.21
C GLU A 6 -14.02 1.59 -3.46
N ARG A 7 -14.01 1.70 -2.12
CA ARG A 7 -15.18 1.43 -1.27
C ARG A 7 -16.32 2.43 -1.55
N GLU A 8 -16.01 3.71 -1.71
CA GLU A 8 -16.99 4.73 -2.08
C GLU A 8 -17.49 4.56 -3.51
N THR A 9 -16.62 4.17 -4.45
CA THR A 9 -17.03 3.82 -5.82
C THR A 9 -18.07 2.70 -5.83
N ASN A 10 -17.95 1.71 -4.94
CA ASN A 10 -18.91 0.61 -4.80
C ASN A 10 -20.26 1.07 -4.22
N VAL A 11 -20.25 1.96 -3.23
CA VAL A 11 -21.47 2.55 -2.66
C VAL A 11 -22.22 3.38 -3.70
N HIS A 12 -21.50 4.09 -4.57
CA HIS A 12 -22.10 4.96 -5.58
C HIS A 12 -22.54 4.23 -6.86
N ARG A 13 -21.99 3.06 -7.21
CA ARG A 13 -22.48 2.25 -8.35
C ARG A 13 -23.88 1.66 -8.13
N ALA A 14 -24.24 1.37 -6.87
CA ALA A 14 -25.55 0.84 -6.53
C ALA A 14 -26.68 1.87 -6.75
N ALA A 15 -26.35 3.16 -6.83
CA ALA A 15 -27.31 4.22 -7.08
C ALA A 15 -27.06 4.85 -8.45
N LYS A 16 -27.97 4.69 -9.41
CA LYS A 16 -28.01 5.47 -10.67
C LYS A 16 -28.30 6.98 -10.44
N ALA A 17 -27.98 7.52 -9.27
CA ALA A 17 -28.36 8.85 -8.79
C ALA A 17 -27.14 9.76 -8.69
N SER A 18 -27.38 11.08 -8.73
CA SER A 18 -26.38 12.13 -8.49
C SER A 18 -25.51 11.82 -7.26
N VAL A 19 -24.20 12.01 -7.40
CA VAL A 19 -23.25 11.76 -6.30
C VAL A 19 -23.50 12.80 -5.22
N LYS A 20 -23.75 12.34 -3.98
CA LYS A 20 -24.01 13.21 -2.82
C LYS A 20 -22.76 13.28 -1.95
N ILE A 21 -22.10 14.43 -1.95
CA ILE A 21 -20.90 14.69 -1.14
C ILE A 21 -21.30 15.31 0.19
N LYS A 22 -20.74 14.84 1.30
CA LYS A 22 -20.84 15.53 2.60
C LYS A 22 -19.62 16.44 2.76
N PRO A 23 -19.73 17.59 3.44
CA PRO A 23 -18.58 18.45 3.66
C PRO A 23 -17.68 17.86 4.75
N ARG A 24 -16.84 16.91 4.34
CA ARG A 24 -15.91 16.13 5.16
C ARG A 24 -14.61 15.99 4.39
N ILE A 25 -13.50 15.90 5.11
CA ILE A 25 -12.19 15.75 4.47
C ILE A 25 -12.11 14.43 3.69
N SER A 26 -12.77 13.36 4.18
CA SER A 26 -12.88 12.09 3.42
C SER A 26 -13.49 12.27 2.02
N ASP A 27 -14.49 13.14 1.90
CA ASP A 27 -15.26 13.32 0.66
C ASP A 27 -14.60 14.37 -0.27
N PHE A 28 -13.56 15.09 0.19
CA PHE A 28 -12.79 16.03 -0.63
C PHE A 28 -12.16 15.34 -1.85
N LEU A 29 -11.71 14.10 -1.69
CA LEU A 29 -11.12 13.32 -2.78
C LEU A 29 -12.17 12.90 -3.81
N ILE A 30 -13.41 12.66 -3.36
CA ILE A 30 -14.54 12.41 -4.26
C ILE A 30 -14.74 13.66 -5.13
N PHE A 31 -14.72 14.85 -4.51
CA PHE A 31 -14.79 16.11 -5.24
C PHE A 31 -13.67 16.24 -6.28
N LEU A 32 -12.40 16.06 -5.89
CA LEU A 32 -11.26 16.13 -6.82
C LEU A 32 -11.38 15.13 -7.97
N ARG A 33 -11.83 13.90 -7.69
CA ARG A 33 -12.05 12.90 -8.73
C ARG A 33 -13.18 13.28 -9.68
N ARG A 34 -14.30 13.77 -9.16
CA ARG A 34 -15.44 14.23 -9.99
C ARG A 34 -15.03 15.42 -10.85
N LYS A 35 -14.14 16.28 -10.36
CA LYS A 35 -13.51 17.35 -11.15
C LYS A 35 -12.71 16.79 -12.31
N GLN A 36 -11.80 15.86 -12.03
CA GLN A 36 -10.95 15.22 -13.03
C GLN A 36 -11.77 14.47 -14.09
N GLU A 37 -12.91 13.90 -13.70
CA GLU A 37 -13.84 13.22 -14.61
C GLU A 37 -14.77 14.19 -15.38
N HIS A 38 -14.66 15.52 -15.17
CA HIS A 38 -15.57 16.54 -15.71
C HIS A 38 -17.04 16.29 -15.38
N LYS A 39 -17.34 15.83 -14.15
CA LYS A 39 -18.69 15.49 -13.67
C LYS A 39 -19.07 16.19 -12.37
N ILE A 40 -18.50 17.35 -12.09
CA ILE A 40 -18.86 18.17 -10.92
C ILE A 40 -20.35 18.56 -10.96
N GLU A 41 -20.88 18.94 -12.12
CA GLU A 41 -22.29 19.36 -12.28
C GLU A 41 -23.30 18.28 -11.88
N GLN A 42 -22.90 17.01 -11.94
CA GLN A 42 -23.71 15.86 -11.54
C GLN A 42 -23.57 15.52 -10.04
N THR A 43 -22.89 16.37 -9.28
CA THR A 43 -22.53 16.18 -7.88
C THR A 43 -23.27 17.21 -7.04
N THR A 44 -23.88 16.75 -5.94
CA THR A 44 -24.69 17.60 -5.06
C THR A 44 -24.08 17.62 -3.66
N LEU A 45 -23.96 18.81 -3.09
CA LEU A 45 -23.54 18.96 -1.70
C LEU A 45 -24.71 18.61 -0.78
N ARG A 46 -24.57 17.54 0.01
CA ARG A 46 -25.61 17.09 0.92
C ARG A 46 -25.79 18.12 2.04
N PRO A 47 -27.03 18.51 2.39
CA PRO A 47 -27.25 19.34 3.56
C PRO A 47 -26.70 18.62 4.80
N LEU A 48 -25.86 19.31 5.57
CA LEU A 48 -25.43 18.85 6.89
C LEU A 48 -26.70 18.58 7.71
N GLY A 49 -26.90 17.34 8.13
CA GLY A 49 -27.79 17.05 9.24
C GLY A 49 -27.11 17.63 10.48
N LEU A 50 -27.51 18.83 10.88
CA LEU A 50 -26.93 19.51 12.03
C LEU A 50 -27.38 18.77 13.31
N PRO A 51 -26.48 18.14 14.08
CA PRO A 51 -26.85 17.47 15.32
C PRO A 51 -27.36 18.49 16.35
N LEU A 52 -28.16 18.02 17.32
CA LEU A 52 -28.71 18.83 18.41
C LEU A 52 -27.63 19.54 19.24
N LEU A 53 -26.45 18.92 19.36
CA LEU A 53 -25.25 19.43 20.03
C LEU A 53 -24.14 19.59 18.98
N TYR A 54 -23.74 20.83 18.71
CA TYR A 54 -22.63 21.13 17.81
C TYR A 54 -21.32 20.64 18.42
N LYS A 55 -20.62 19.72 17.76
CA LYS A 55 -19.24 19.36 18.10
C LYS A 55 -18.30 20.23 17.28
N GLU A 56 -17.39 20.91 17.97
CA GLU A 56 -16.42 21.83 17.38
C GLU A 56 -15.63 21.17 16.23
N ALA A 57 -15.13 19.95 16.41
CA ALA A 57 -14.31 19.32 15.38
C ALA A 57 -15.10 18.99 14.10
N VAL A 58 -16.41 18.74 14.18
CA VAL A 58 -17.27 18.53 12.99
C VAL A 58 -17.39 19.81 12.17
N LEU A 59 -17.46 20.96 12.84
CA LEU A 59 -17.51 22.25 12.18
C LEU A 59 -16.14 22.63 11.60
N ILE A 60 -15.04 22.39 12.33
CA ILE A 60 -13.67 22.57 11.80
C ILE A 60 -13.49 21.73 10.52
N GLU A 61 -13.86 20.45 10.55
CA GLU A 61 -13.81 19.55 9.38
C GLU A 61 -14.64 20.10 8.20
N THR A 62 -15.84 20.60 8.48
CA THR A 62 -16.75 21.19 7.48
C THR A 62 -16.16 22.44 6.85
N VAL A 63 -15.61 23.34 7.66
CA VAL A 63 -15.02 24.59 7.19
C VAL A 63 -13.76 24.32 6.36
N LEU A 64 -12.88 23.42 6.82
CA LEU A 64 -11.68 23.01 6.06
C LEU A 64 -12.05 22.40 4.70
N PHE A 65 -13.10 21.57 4.65
CA PHE A 65 -13.61 21.04 3.37
C PHE A 65 -14.02 22.16 2.40
N HIS A 66 -14.74 23.18 2.89
CA HIS A 66 -15.15 24.32 2.05
C HIS A 66 -13.95 25.13 1.56
N ILE A 67 -12.98 25.41 2.42
CA ILE A 67 -11.74 26.09 2.03
C ILE A 67 -10.99 25.31 0.94
N LEU A 68 -10.80 24.00 1.14
CA LEU A 68 -10.10 23.13 0.17
C LEU A 68 -10.83 23.06 -1.18
N THR A 69 -12.13 22.78 -1.17
CA THR A 69 -12.90 22.71 -2.42
C THR A 69 -12.97 24.06 -3.12
N CYS A 70 -13.01 25.17 -2.38
CA CYS A 70 -12.90 26.51 -2.93
C CYS A 70 -11.56 26.74 -3.64
N PHE A 71 -10.41 26.46 -3.01
CA PHE A 71 -9.09 26.61 -3.64
C PHE A 71 -8.91 25.75 -4.89
N HIS A 72 -9.50 24.56 -4.90
CA HIS A 72 -9.42 23.65 -6.04
C HIS A 72 -10.52 23.87 -7.08
N SER A 73 -11.41 24.85 -6.94
CA SER A 73 -12.40 25.23 -7.96
C SER A 73 -11.78 26.16 -9.02
N SER A 74 -12.32 26.09 -10.23
CA SER A 74 -11.97 26.94 -11.38
C SER A 74 -13.20 27.67 -11.90
N GLU A 75 -13.05 28.52 -12.93
CA GLU A 75 -14.17 29.22 -13.60
C GLU A 75 -15.25 28.27 -14.13
N ALA A 76 -14.90 27.01 -14.44
CA ALA A 76 -15.87 25.99 -14.83
C ALA A 76 -16.77 25.50 -13.66
N ASP A 77 -16.45 25.85 -12.42
CA ASP A 77 -17.08 25.32 -11.20
C ASP A 77 -17.94 26.37 -10.46
N LEU A 78 -18.35 27.46 -11.12
CA LEU A 78 -19.06 28.59 -10.48
C LEU A 78 -20.34 28.15 -9.75
N ALA A 79 -21.15 27.27 -10.34
CA ALA A 79 -22.36 26.75 -9.70
C ALA A 79 -22.06 25.99 -8.39
N TRP A 80 -20.89 25.34 -8.29
CA TRP A 80 -20.44 24.70 -7.06
C TRP A 80 -20.04 25.74 -6.02
N ILE A 81 -19.32 26.80 -6.41
CA ILE A 81 -18.94 27.91 -5.54
C ILE A 81 -20.19 28.60 -4.95
N ASP A 82 -21.21 28.85 -5.76
CA ASP A 82 -22.48 29.44 -5.30
C ASP A 82 -23.17 28.53 -4.26
N THR A 83 -23.20 27.22 -4.54
CA THR A 83 -23.74 26.22 -3.60
C THR A 83 -22.98 26.22 -2.28
N GLN A 84 -21.67 26.45 -2.29
CA GLN A 84 -20.88 26.58 -1.06
C GLN A 84 -21.24 27.85 -0.27
N ALA A 85 -21.37 28.99 -0.96
CA ALA A 85 -21.73 30.26 -0.33
C ALA A 85 -23.07 30.16 0.39
N ASP A 86 -24.10 29.61 -0.28
CA ASP A 86 -25.43 29.39 0.32
C ASP A 86 -25.35 28.51 1.58
N ARG A 87 -24.49 27.49 1.53
CA ARG A 87 -24.33 26.55 2.65
C ARG A 87 -23.63 27.20 3.84
N LEU A 88 -22.56 27.95 3.60
CA LEU A 88 -21.83 28.66 4.65
C LEU A 88 -22.70 29.74 5.28
N ALA A 89 -23.46 30.50 4.49
CA ALA A 89 -24.42 31.48 4.98
C ALA A 89 -25.49 30.84 5.89
N PHE A 90 -26.03 29.69 5.50
CA PHE A 90 -26.97 28.93 6.32
C PHE A 90 -26.34 28.47 7.65
N LEU A 91 -25.12 27.93 7.62
CA LEU A 91 -24.41 27.48 8.82
C LEU A 91 -24.10 28.65 9.77
N HIS A 92 -23.59 29.77 9.22
CA HIS A 92 -23.27 30.97 9.98
C HIS A 92 -24.50 31.52 10.70
N ARG A 93 -25.64 31.67 9.98
CA ARG A 93 -26.90 32.12 10.57
C ARG A 93 -27.33 31.21 11.73
N HIS A 94 -27.33 29.90 11.51
CA HIS A 94 -27.80 28.95 12.49
C HIS A 94 -26.91 28.87 13.75
N ILE A 95 -25.58 28.98 13.59
CA ILE A 95 -24.64 29.02 14.72
C ILE A 95 -24.79 30.33 15.50
N SER A 96 -24.94 31.46 14.80
CA SER A 96 -25.13 32.78 15.39
C SER A 96 -26.42 32.87 16.21
N GLU A 97 -27.52 32.28 15.71
CA GLU A 97 -28.81 32.21 16.40
C GLU A 97 -28.77 31.40 17.70
N ARG A 98 -27.93 30.37 17.77
CA ARG A 98 -27.79 29.52 18.96
C ARG A 98 -26.76 30.04 19.97
N LYS A 99 -25.69 30.70 19.52
CA LYS A 99 -24.66 31.30 20.39
C LYS A 99 -25.01 32.74 20.82
N LYS A 100 -26.30 33.08 20.99
CA LYS A 100 -26.76 34.41 21.43
C LYS A 100 -26.01 34.83 22.71
N GLY A 101 -25.02 35.72 22.55
CA GLY A 101 -24.34 36.42 23.63
C GLY A 101 -22.90 36.01 23.98
N ALA A 102 -22.25 35.05 23.31
CA ALA A 102 -20.99 34.47 23.85
C ALA A 102 -19.74 34.41 22.96
N VAL A 103 -19.72 34.87 21.70
CA VAL A 103 -18.48 34.76 20.89
C VAL A 103 -18.18 36.02 20.10
N SER A 104 -17.26 36.83 20.61
CA SER A 104 -16.48 37.80 19.84
C SER A 104 -15.37 37.02 19.11
N GLY A 105 -15.70 36.41 17.98
CA GLY A 105 -14.68 35.82 17.10
C GLY A 105 -13.92 36.90 16.34
N THR A 106 -12.69 36.62 15.92
CA THR A 106 -11.95 37.49 15.00
C THR A 106 -12.73 37.63 13.70
N HIS A 107 -12.93 38.86 13.22
CA HIS A 107 -13.58 39.11 11.94
C HIS A 107 -12.51 39.14 10.84
N PHE A 108 -12.49 38.11 10.00
CA PHE A 108 -11.63 38.02 8.84
C PHE A 108 -12.20 38.79 7.65
N THR A 109 -11.31 39.40 6.87
CA THR A 109 -11.59 40.26 5.74
C THR A 109 -11.21 39.61 4.41
N THR A 110 -11.53 40.27 3.30
CA THR A 110 -11.10 39.85 1.96
C THR A 110 -9.58 39.84 1.81
N GLU A 111 -8.86 40.73 2.52
CA GLU A 111 -7.40 40.78 2.55
C GLU A 111 -6.80 39.55 3.26
N ASP A 112 -7.45 39.07 4.34
CA ASP A 112 -7.04 37.83 5.02
C ASP A 112 -7.21 36.61 4.10
N ALA A 113 -8.32 36.54 3.36
CA ALA A 113 -8.55 35.49 2.37
C ALA A 113 -7.50 35.53 1.24
N HIS A 114 -7.13 36.71 0.77
CA HIS A 114 -6.07 36.88 -0.23
C HIS A 114 -4.70 36.47 0.32
N THR A 115 -4.37 36.90 1.54
CA THR A 115 -3.11 36.56 2.20
C THR A 115 -2.98 35.05 2.43
N LEU A 116 -4.08 34.40 2.82
CA LEU A 116 -4.12 32.94 2.97
C LEU A 116 -3.88 32.24 1.63
N ALA A 117 -4.56 32.66 0.56
CA ALA A 117 -4.38 32.10 -0.78
C ALA A 117 -2.94 32.25 -1.28
N GLN A 118 -2.35 33.44 -1.11
CA GLN A 118 -0.95 33.72 -1.47
C GLN A 118 0.02 32.82 -0.71
N LYS A 119 -0.13 32.68 0.61
CA LYS A 119 0.72 31.80 1.44
C LYS A 119 0.63 30.32 1.05
N LEU A 120 -0.49 29.91 0.47
CA LEU A 120 -0.74 28.57 -0.01
C LEU A 120 -0.42 28.37 -1.50
N GLY A 121 -0.04 29.43 -2.22
CA GLY A 121 0.29 29.39 -3.64
C GLY A 121 -0.91 29.26 -4.59
N PHE A 122 -2.11 29.67 -4.15
CA PHE A 122 -3.33 29.64 -4.97
C PHE A 122 -3.67 31.01 -5.54
N SER A 123 -4.07 31.05 -6.81
CA SER A 123 -4.79 32.17 -7.41
C SER A 123 -6.29 32.02 -7.17
N ILE A 124 -6.94 33.07 -6.68
CA ILE A 124 -8.38 33.05 -6.37
C ILE A 124 -9.19 34.03 -7.23
N LEU A 125 -10.37 33.61 -7.64
CA LEU A 125 -11.40 34.36 -8.36
C LEU A 125 -12.22 35.22 -7.40
N GLU A 126 -12.90 36.24 -7.92
CA GLU A 126 -13.75 37.15 -7.13
C GLU A 126 -14.82 36.42 -6.31
N GLN A 127 -15.53 35.43 -6.90
CA GLN A 127 -16.53 34.66 -6.16
C GLN A 127 -15.91 33.77 -5.05
N GLN A 128 -14.66 33.33 -5.22
CA GLN A 128 -13.95 32.54 -4.21
C GLN A 128 -13.62 33.37 -2.96
N HIS A 129 -13.38 34.68 -3.11
CA HIS A 129 -13.14 35.57 -1.96
C HIS A 129 -14.32 35.54 -0.98
N SER A 130 -15.56 35.66 -1.46
CA SER A 130 -16.75 35.65 -0.60
C SER A 130 -16.87 34.34 0.18
N VAL A 131 -16.66 33.20 -0.48
CA VAL A 131 -16.71 31.87 0.15
C VAL A 131 -15.62 31.71 1.20
N LEU A 132 -14.37 32.12 0.89
CA LEU A 132 -13.26 32.03 1.83
C LEU A 132 -13.48 32.90 3.07
N VAL A 133 -13.95 34.14 2.91
CA VAL A 133 -14.25 35.03 4.03
C VAL A 133 -15.35 34.44 4.93
N GLN A 134 -16.42 33.91 4.34
CA GLN A 134 -17.48 33.26 5.09
C GLN A 134 -16.98 32.03 5.85
N ALA A 135 -16.13 31.21 5.22
CA ALA A 135 -15.53 30.04 5.84
C ALA A 135 -14.60 30.43 7.00
N LEU A 136 -13.74 31.44 6.84
CA LEU A 136 -12.84 31.92 7.87
C LEU A 136 -13.58 32.51 9.07
N ASN A 137 -14.63 33.31 8.83
CA ASN A 137 -15.47 33.82 9.91
C ASN A 137 -16.24 32.71 10.63
N LEU A 138 -16.68 31.69 9.90
CA LEU A 138 -17.27 30.51 10.52
C LEU A 138 -16.25 29.74 11.38
N MET A 139 -14.99 29.70 10.95
CA MET A 139 -13.89 29.11 11.72
C MET A 139 -13.67 29.85 13.04
N SER A 140 -13.57 31.19 13.02
CA SER A 140 -13.31 31.99 14.24
C SER A 140 -14.43 31.86 15.28
N ILE A 141 -15.68 31.74 14.83
CA ILE A 141 -16.82 31.51 15.73
C ILE A 141 -16.81 30.09 16.31
N THR A 142 -16.31 29.12 15.54
CA THR A 142 -16.30 27.70 15.90
C THR A 142 -15.16 27.38 16.85
N CYS A 143 -13.97 27.86 16.55
CA CYS A 143 -12.71 27.58 17.25
C CYS A 143 -12.03 28.90 17.61
N PRO A 144 -12.36 29.49 18.78
CA PRO A 144 -11.90 30.83 19.16
C PRO A 144 -10.38 30.94 19.34
N SER A 145 -9.67 29.82 19.48
CA SER A 145 -8.19 29.79 19.53
C SER A 145 -7.55 30.19 18.21
N ILE A 146 -8.30 30.14 17.10
CA ILE A 146 -7.83 30.56 15.78
C ILE A 146 -7.99 32.08 15.64
N LEU A 147 -6.99 32.79 16.16
CA LEU A 147 -6.95 34.25 16.14
C LEU A 147 -6.34 34.81 14.84
N LYS A 148 -5.57 34.01 14.10
CA LYS A 148 -4.85 34.42 12.88
C LYS A 148 -4.95 33.34 11.81
N ILE A 149 -4.96 33.75 10.53
CA ILE A 149 -4.91 32.82 9.39
C ILE A 149 -3.66 31.94 9.39
N ASP A 150 -2.57 32.39 10.03
CA ASP A 150 -1.31 31.63 10.11
C ASP A 150 -1.46 30.29 10.81
N THR A 151 -2.40 30.16 11.75
CA THR A 151 -2.68 28.89 12.41
C THR A 151 -3.29 27.86 11.46
N LEU A 152 -3.96 28.30 10.39
CA LEU A 152 -4.61 27.42 9.41
C LEU A 152 -3.68 26.98 8.28
N VAL A 153 -2.65 27.77 7.97
CA VAL A 153 -1.73 27.51 6.85
C VAL A 153 -1.11 26.11 6.93
N PRO A 154 -0.52 25.68 8.07
CA PRO A 154 0.06 24.35 8.20
C PRO A 154 -0.97 23.22 8.00
N TRP A 155 -2.19 23.39 8.53
CA TRP A 155 -3.24 22.38 8.39
C TRP A 155 -3.66 22.22 6.93
N ILE A 156 -3.84 23.32 6.21
CA ILE A 156 -4.23 23.29 4.80
C ILE A 156 -3.08 22.75 3.94
N ARG A 157 -1.83 23.15 4.18
CA ARG A 157 -0.67 22.58 3.48
C ARG A 157 -0.55 21.08 3.71
N SER A 158 -0.72 20.61 4.95
CA SER A 158 -0.78 19.18 5.25
C SER A 158 -1.87 18.47 4.45
N LEU A 159 -3.09 19.01 4.42
CA LEU A 159 -4.21 18.43 3.67
C LEU A 159 -4.01 18.45 2.15
N CYS A 160 -3.26 19.42 1.62
CA CYS A 160 -2.91 19.53 0.21
C CYS A 160 -1.65 18.74 -0.18
N ALA A 161 -0.83 18.31 0.78
CA ALA A 161 0.43 17.60 0.52
C ALA A 161 0.19 16.28 -0.23
N ALA A 162 1.09 15.91 -1.14
CA ALA A 162 0.96 14.69 -1.93
C ALA A 162 1.41 13.44 -1.16
N ARG A 163 2.37 13.61 -0.24
CA ARG A 163 3.00 12.54 0.54
C ARG A 163 2.70 12.64 2.02
N ILE A 164 2.85 11.53 2.75
CA ILE A 164 2.71 11.51 4.22
C ILE A 164 3.87 12.25 4.89
N THR A 165 5.10 12.09 4.40
CA THR A 165 6.29 12.79 4.92
C THR A 165 6.11 14.31 4.86
N GLU A 166 5.68 14.84 3.71
CA GLU A 166 5.38 16.25 3.52
C GLU A 166 4.27 16.74 4.46
N ALA A 167 3.18 15.97 4.56
CA ALA A 167 2.06 16.31 5.44
C ALA A 167 2.49 16.39 6.91
N CYS A 168 3.26 15.41 7.39
CA CYS A 168 3.80 15.42 8.75
C CYS A 168 4.80 16.57 8.96
N ALA A 169 5.63 16.88 7.96
CA ALA A 169 6.62 17.96 8.05
C ALA A 169 5.96 19.32 8.32
N GLU A 170 4.84 19.62 7.65
CA GLU A 170 4.04 20.84 7.88
C GLU A 170 3.49 20.94 9.32
N LEU A 171 3.33 19.81 10.02
CA LEU A 171 2.73 19.75 11.36
C LEU A 171 3.74 19.68 12.51
N THR A 172 5.04 19.50 12.22
CA THR A 172 6.10 19.13 13.19
C THR A 172 6.17 20.00 14.45
N ASN A 173 5.83 21.28 14.36
CA ASN A 173 5.95 22.25 15.46
C ASN A 173 4.59 22.66 16.08
N LEU A 174 3.50 21.99 15.70
CA LEU A 174 2.17 22.34 16.19
C LEU A 174 1.83 21.56 17.45
N THR A 175 1.31 22.27 18.45
CA THR A 175 0.81 21.67 19.69
C THR A 175 -0.64 21.20 19.55
N GLU A 176 -1.43 21.86 18.71
CA GLU A 176 -2.84 21.57 18.49
C GLU A 176 -3.07 21.19 17.02
N ILE A 177 -3.31 19.90 16.78
CA ILE A 177 -3.63 19.35 15.47
C ILE A 177 -5.07 18.83 15.51
N PRO A 178 -5.98 19.36 14.67
CA PRO A 178 -7.35 18.86 14.61
C PRO A 178 -7.38 17.39 14.22
N THR A 179 -8.25 16.61 14.85
CA THR A 179 -8.38 15.16 14.60
C THR A 179 -8.69 14.83 13.13
N CYS A 180 -9.40 15.70 12.42
CA CYS A 180 -9.65 15.52 10.98
C CYS A 180 -8.38 15.62 10.11
N VAL A 181 -7.37 16.40 10.53
CA VAL A 181 -6.09 16.54 9.83
C VAL A 181 -5.21 15.31 10.12
N SER A 182 -5.12 14.88 11.38
CA SER A 182 -4.37 13.65 11.71
C SER A 182 -5.02 12.40 11.10
N SER A 183 -6.36 12.32 11.11
CA SER A 183 -7.09 11.21 10.49
C SER A 183 -6.92 11.15 8.97
N ASP A 184 -6.80 12.30 8.30
CA ASP A 184 -6.49 12.36 6.87
C ASP A 184 -5.16 11.65 6.59
N ILE A 185 -4.08 12.02 7.30
CA ILE A 185 -2.76 11.39 7.14
C ILE A 185 -2.81 9.88 7.36
N LEU A 186 -3.53 9.42 8.39
CA LEU A 186 -3.66 7.99 8.74
C LEU A 186 -4.42 7.16 7.71
N LEU A 187 -5.25 7.80 6.88
CA LEU A 187 -6.03 7.16 5.84
C LEU A 187 -5.33 7.20 4.46
N ARG A 188 -4.24 7.97 4.31
CA ARG A 188 -3.45 8.05 3.07
C ARG A 188 -2.78 6.71 2.74
N THR A 189 -2.48 6.55 1.44
CA THR A 189 -1.63 5.48 0.93
C THR A 189 -0.14 5.83 1.10
N PRO A 190 0.63 5.08 1.91
CA PRO A 190 2.07 5.25 2.02
C PRO A 190 2.81 4.71 0.79
N LEU A 191 3.82 5.45 0.38
CA LEU A 191 4.69 5.15 -0.76
C LEU A 191 6.03 4.52 -0.34
N SER A 192 6.36 4.58 0.94
CA SER A 192 7.56 4.01 1.53
C SER A 192 7.28 3.41 2.90
N ILE A 193 8.25 2.66 3.40
CA ILE A 193 8.23 2.11 4.75
C ILE A 193 8.33 3.19 5.83
N ASP A 194 9.06 4.27 5.57
CA ASP A 194 9.14 5.44 6.46
C ASP A 194 7.78 6.12 6.62
N GLU A 195 7.02 6.23 5.52
CA GLU A 195 5.67 6.79 5.57
C GLU A 195 4.71 5.91 6.40
N VAL A 196 4.88 4.58 6.39
CA VAL A 196 4.14 3.67 7.28
C VAL A 196 4.57 3.88 8.73
N ALA A 197 5.86 4.00 9.01
CA ALA A 197 6.37 4.26 10.35
C ALA A 197 5.80 5.56 10.92
N LEU A 198 5.80 6.65 10.13
CA LEU A 198 5.18 7.93 10.50
C LEU A 198 3.69 7.78 10.80
N GLN A 199 2.94 6.99 10.01
CA GLN A 199 1.53 6.73 10.28
C GLN A 199 1.32 5.95 11.60
N LEU A 200 2.19 4.97 11.91
CA LEU A 200 2.11 4.22 13.16
C LEU A 200 2.41 5.10 14.37
N ASP A 201 3.43 5.96 14.29
CA ASP A 201 3.80 6.90 15.35
C ASP A 201 2.68 7.94 15.58
N LEU A 202 2.12 8.46 14.49
CA LEU A 202 0.97 9.38 14.53
C LEU A 202 -0.24 8.71 15.17
N TRP A 203 -0.53 7.45 14.82
CA TRP A 203 -1.62 6.70 15.43
C TRP A 203 -1.42 6.52 16.93
N GLN A 204 -0.23 6.09 17.37
CA GLN A 204 0.06 5.92 18.79
C GLN A 204 -0.13 7.23 19.58
N THR A 205 0.24 8.36 18.98
CA THR A 205 0.11 9.70 19.58
C THR A 205 -1.35 10.17 19.64
N PHE A 206 -2.13 9.95 18.57
CA PHE A 206 -3.45 10.58 18.41
C PHE A 206 -4.65 9.61 18.50
N ILE A 207 -4.45 8.32 18.79
CA ILE A 207 -5.54 7.34 18.89
C ILE A 207 -6.63 7.75 19.89
N VAL A 208 -6.27 8.28 21.05
CA VAL A 208 -7.23 8.70 22.09
C VAL A 208 -8.13 9.85 21.59
N PRO A 209 -7.59 11.02 21.18
CA PRO A 209 -8.44 12.12 20.71
C PRO A 209 -9.25 11.74 19.46
N ILE A 210 -8.69 10.97 18.53
CA ILE A 210 -9.42 10.48 17.35
C ILE A 210 -10.59 9.58 17.77
N ALA A 211 -10.34 8.60 18.64
CA ALA A 211 -11.37 7.65 19.06
C ALA A 211 -12.49 8.31 19.89
N GLN A 212 -12.16 9.32 20.69
CA GLN A 212 -13.13 10.13 21.44
C GLN A 212 -13.99 10.99 20.50
N GLU A 213 -13.37 11.71 19.56
CA GLU A 213 -14.11 12.59 18.64
C GLU A 213 -15.04 11.77 17.72
N TYR A 214 -14.55 10.64 17.22
CA TYR A 214 -15.26 9.80 16.25
C TYR A 214 -16.00 8.60 16.87
N HIS A 215 -16.27 8.60 18.18
CA HIS A 215 -16.94 7.46 18.86
C HIS A 215 -18.34 7.12 18.29
N GLU A 216 -19.07 8.12 17.80
CA GLU A 216 -20.35 7.96 17.09
C GLU A 216 -20.15 7.48 15.65
N ARG A 217 -18.99 7.76 15.05
CA ARG A 217 -18.62 7.40 13.68
C ARG A 217 -17.64 6.23 13.67
N ARG A 218 -18.05 5.10 14.26
CA ARG A 218 -17.21 3.88 14.38
C ARG A 218 -16.53 3.48 13.07
N THR A 219 -17.24 3.59 11.95
CA THR A 219 -16.73 3.22 10.62
C THR A 219 -15.50 4.03 10.18
N HIS A 220 -15.35 5.26 10.66
CA HIS A 220 -14.17 6.08 10.38
C HIS A 220 -12.94 5.52 11.10
N VAL A 221 -13.06 5.27 12.41
CA VAL A 221 -11.96 4.69 13.22
C VAL A 221 -11.60 3.29 12.73
N THR A 222 -12.59 2.46 12.40
CA THR A 222 -12.30 1.13 11.84
C THR A 222 -11.60 1.22 10.48
N SER A 223 -11.92 2.22 9.65
CA SER A 223 -11.24 2.43 8.35
C SER A 223 -9.77 2.83 8.54
N ILE A 224 -9.45 3.62 9.56
CA ILE A 224 -8.06 3.93 9.94
C ILE A 224 -7.33 2.65 10.32
N ILE A 225 -7.91 1.83 11.22
CA ILE A 225 -7.31 0.57 11.65
C ILE A 225 -7.09 -0.38 10.47
N GLU A 226 -8.10 -0.54 9.60
CA GLU A 226 -7.99 -1.36 8.38
C GLU A 226 -6.87 -0.85 7.46
N ASN A 227 -6.74 0.47 7.28
CA ASN A 227 -5.70 1.09 6.46
C ASN A 227 -4.29 0.81 7.01
N LEU A 228 -4.10 1.04 8.32
CA LEU A 228 -2.83 0.80 9.00
C LEU A 228 -2.47 -0.69 8.99
N VAL A 229 -3.42 -1.59 9.24
CA VAL A 229 -3.20 -3.04 9.13
C VAL A 229 -2.79 -3.42 7.72
N PHE A 230 -3.47 -2.91 6.70
CA PHE A 230 -3.18 -3.23 5.30
C PHE A 230 -1.75 -2.86 4.92
N TYR A 231 -1.35 -1.61 5.20
CA TYR A 231 -0.03 -1.12 4.80
C TYR A 231 1.09 -1.63 5.71
N THR A 232 0.83 -1.85 7.01
CA THR A 232 1.79 -2.52 7.89
C THR A 232 2.02 -3.95 7.43
N ALA A 233 0.98 -4.69 7.04
CA ALA A 233 1.14 -6.04 6.49
C ALA A 233 1.91 -6.07 5.16
N GLN A 234 1.86 -4.98 4.38
CA GLN A 234 2.54 -4.87 3.10
C GLN A 234 4.02 -4.47 3.24
N TYR A 235 4.32 -3.48 4.07
CA TYR A 235 5.66 -2.89 4.18
C TYR A 235 6.44 -3.39 5.39
N GLU A 236 5.81 -3.50 6.57
CA GLU A 236 6.49 -3.84 7.83
C GLU A 236 5.69 -4.86 8.66
N PRO A 237 5.53 -6.10 8.18
CA PRO A 237 4.62 -7.08 8.78
C PRO A 237 5.00 -7.46 10.22
N ARG A 238 6.25 -7.26 10.63
CA ARG A 238 6.75 -7.55 11.99
C ARG A 238 6.12 -6.65 13.06
N LYS A 239 5.76 -5.41 12.69
CA LYS A 239 5.09 -4.47 13.61
C LYS A 239 3.59 -4.72 13.76
N LEU A 240 2.99 -5.65 12.99
CA LEU A 240 1.55 -5.93 13.10
C LEU A 240 1.14 -6.39 14.50
N GLU A 241 1.95 -7.25 15.12
CA GLU A 241 1.67 -7.80 16.45
C GLU A 241 1.61 -6.68 17.50
N THR A 242 2.67 -5.87 17.57
CA THR A 242 2.77 -4.76 18.53
C THR A 242 1.72 -3.68 18.27
N PHE A 243 1.48 -3.34 17.00
CA PHE A 243 0.45 -2.37 16.60
C PHE A 243 -0.95 -2.80 17.06
N LEU A 244 -1.35 -4.04 16.81
CA LEU A 244 -2.67 -4.55 17.21
C LEU A 244 -2.79 -4.67 18.73
N GLN A 245 -1.72 -5.11 19.40
CA GLN A 245 -1.69 -5.18 20.87
C GLN A 245 -1.89 -3.79 21.49
N GLY A 246 -1.15 -2.79 21.03
CA GLY A 246 -1.27 -1.41 21.49
C GLY A 246 -2.66 -0.84 21.23
N THR A 247 -3.16 -1.01 20.00
CA THR A 247 -4.49 -0.52 19.59
C THR A 247 -5.61 -1.16 20.42
N LEU A 248 -5.57 -2.48 20.62
CA LEU A 248 -6.53 -3.18 21.47
C LEU A 248 -6.46 -2.71 22.91
N SER A 249 -5.26 -2.64 23.48
CA SER A 249 -5.07 -2.23 24.88
C SER A 249 -5.70 -0.87 25.16
N LEU A 250 -5.56 0.10 24.25
CA LEU A 250 -6.10 1.44 24.40
C LEU A 250 -7.62 1.49 24.19
N LEU A 251 -8.12 0.91 23.09
CA LEU A 251 -9.55 1.00 22.74
C LEU A 251 -10.45 0.09 23.58
N THR A 252 -9.88 -0.81 24.38
CA THR A 252 -10.65 -1.71 25.26
C THR A 252 -10.40 -1.43 26.74
N SER A 253 -9.45 -0.54 27.07
CA SER A 253 -9.14 -0.17 28.44
C SER A 253 -10.31 0.53 29.11
N THR A 254 -10.70 0.01 30.28
CA THR A 254 -11.65 0.64 31.20
C THR A 254 -11.01 1.74 32.05
N ARG A 255 -9.67 1.87 32.04
CA ARG A 255 -8.92 2.82 32.88
C ARG A 255 -9.13 4.28 32.47
N SER A 256 -9.51 4.53 31.21
CA SER A 256 -9.71 5.88 30.69
C SER A 256 -11.02 6.54 31.14
N GLY A 257 -11.93 5.79 31.77
CA GLY A 257 -13.29 6.25 32.07
C GLY A 257 -14.19 6.38 30.83
N PHE A 258 -13.68 6.10 29.62
CA PHE A 258 -14.42 6.17 28.37
C PHE A 258 -14.53 4.80 27.69
N THR A 259 -15.75 4.37 27.38
CA THR A 259 -15.98 3.08 26.70
C THR A 259 -16.02 3.27 25.19
N TYR A 260 -14.91 2.98 24.51
CA TYR A 260 -14.86 3.01 23.05
C TYR A 260 -15.66 1.84 22.46
N LYS A 261 -16.70 2.14 21.68
CA LYS A 261 -17.53 1.11 21.01
C LYS A 261 -16.99 0.74 19.62
N VAL A 262 -15.67 0.68 19.46
CA VAL A 262 -15.00 0.43 18.17
C VAL A 262 -14.70 -1.07 17.99
N MET A 263 -14.09 -1.71 18.98
CA MET A 263 -13.63 -3.12 18.93
C MET A 263 -14.76 -4.12 19.21
N THR A 264 -15.79 -4.12 18.36
CA THR A 264 -16.91 -5.09 18.43
C THR A 264 -16.49 -6.48 17.94
N ASN A 265 -17.22 -7.52 18.35
CA ASN A 265 -16.96 -8.89 17.89
C ASN A 265 -16.97 -9.00 16.35
N ASP A 266 -17.91 -8.33 15.69
CA ASP A 266 -18.03 -8.33 14.23
C ASP A 266 -16.83 -7.66 13.54
N PHE A 267 -16.37 -6.53 14.07
CA PHE A 267 -15.19 -5.85 13.53
C PHE A 267 -13.92 -6.68 13.73
N VAL A 268 -13.72 -7.28 14.92
CA VAL A 268 -12.55 -8.12 15.19
C VAL A 268 -12.53 -9.38 14.31
N ASN A 269 -13.67 -10.07 14.14
CA ASN A 269 -13.78 -11.17 13.18
C ASN A 269 -13.49 -10.72 11.74
N SER A 270 -13.95 -9.53 11.38
CA SER A 270 -13.65 -8.93 10.07
C SER A 270 -12.16 -8.63 9.89
N LEU A 271 -11.47 -8.18 10.94
CA LEU A 271 -10.05 -7.87 10.92
C LEU A 271 -9.19 -9.14 10.83
N ILE A 272 -9.58 -10.22 11.53
CA ILE A 272 -8.95 -11.55 11.41
C ILE A 272 -8.98 -12.02 9.94
N TYR A 273 -10.15 -11.96 9.32
CA TYR A 273 -10.32 -12.31 7.91
C TYR A 273 -9.54 -11.35 6.97
N PHE A 274 -9.56 -10.05 7.27
CA PHE A 274 -8.87 -9.04 6.48
C PHE A 274 -7.35 -9.23 6.45
N LEU A 275 -6.74 -9.62 7.58
CA LEU A 275 -5.32 -9.98 7.65
C LEU A 275 -4.98 -11.13 6.69
N ALA A 276 -5.77 -12.20 6.71
CA ALA A 276 -5.57 -13.34 5.82
C ALA A 276 -5.72 -12.96 4.34
N LEU A 277 -6.78 -12.20 4.02
CA LEU A 277 -7.02 -11.74 2.66
C LEU A 277 -5.89 -10.81 2.17
N THR A 278 -5.39 -9.93 3.03
CA THR A 278 -4.27 -9.03 2.72
C THR A 278 -2.99 -9.81 2.43
N PHE A 279 -2.70 -10.84 3.25
CA PHE A 279 -1.59 -11.74 3.00
C PHE A 279 -1.72 -12.45 1.64
N ILE A 280 -2.89 -13.03 1.34
CA ILE A 280 -3.15 -13.71 0.07
C ILE A 280 -2.99 -12.77 -1.13
N LYS A 281 -3.43 -11.51 -1.01
CA LYS A 281 -3.25 -10.49 -2.06
C LYS A 281 -1.76 -10.22 -2.31
N ASN A 282 -1.00 -9.99 -1.24
CA ASN A 282 0.40 -9.56 -1.30
C ASN A 282 1.40 -10.69 -1.59
N SER A 283 1.04 -11.96 -1.37
CA SER A 283 1.92 -13.13 -1.53
C SER A 283 2.46 -13.37 -2.96
N ALA A 284 1.99 -12.63 -3.97
CA ALA A 284 2.56 -12.70 -5.32
C ALA A 284 3.93 -12.01 -5.45
N VAL A 285 4.30 -11.13 -4.51
CA VAL A 285 5.48 -10.24 -4.64
C VAL A 285 6.61 -10.59 -3.66
N SER A 286 6.37 -11.39 -2.62
CA SER A 286 7.40 -11.73 -1.63
C SER A 286 7.18 -13.10 -1.01
N LEU A 287 8.30 -13.79 -0.72
CA LEU A 287 8.47 -14.95 0.17
C LEU A 287 8.11 -14.60 1.64
N ALA A 288 7.16 -13.69 1.86
CA ALA A 288 6.78 -13.20 3.17
C ALA A 288 6.24 -14.38 3.98
N SER A 289 6.95 -14.71 5.06
CA SER A 289 6.49 -15.69 6.03
C SER A 289 5.07 -15.30 6.49
N PRO A 290 4.11 -16.24 6.58
CA PRO A 290 2.79 -15.95 7.13
C PRO A 290 2.84 -15.66 8.63
N MET A 291 3.95 -15.96 9.30
CA MET A 291 4.08 -15.91 10.76
C MET A 291 3.74 -14.57 11.41
N PRO A 292 4.16 -13.40 10.91
CA PRO A 292 3.79 -12.12 11.52
C PRO A 292 2.26 -11.90 11.49
N SER A 293 1.61 -12.27 10.38
CA SER A 293 0.15 -12.22 10.26
C SER A 293 -0.53 -13.24 11.18
N ILE A 294 0.05 -14.42 11.38
CA ILE A 294 -0.47 -15.45 12.29
C ILE A 294 -0.38 -14.96 13.74
N LYS A 295 0.74 -14.38 14.15
CA LYS A 295 0.91 -13.79 15.49
C LYS A 295 -0.07 -12.64 15.72
N ALA A 296 -0.28 -11.79 14.71
CA ALA A 296 -1.29 -10.75 14.73
C ALA A 296 -2.73 -11.30 14.89
N GLN A 297 -3.10 -12.35 14.14
CA GLN A 297 -4.40 -13.03 14.31
C GLN A 297 -4.56 -13.64 15.71
N LYS A 298 -3.49 -14.21 16.27
CA LYS A 298 -3.50 -14.79 17.61
C LYS A 298 -3.92 -13.77 18.67
N ILE A 299 -3.39 -12.54 18.63
CA ILE A 299 -3.81 -11.47 19.56
C ILE A 299 -5.32 -11.19 19.44
N LEU A 300 -5.84 -11.09 18.22
CA LEU A 300 -7.25 -10.82 17.98
C LEU A 300 -8.15 -11.96 18.50
N VAL A 301 -7.72 -13.20 18.32
CA VAL A 301 -8.42 -14.39 18.82
C VAL A 301 -8.40 -14.46 20.35
N GLU A 302 -7.26 -14.16 20.98
CA GLU A 302 -7.11 -14.11 22.44
C GLU A 302 -8.03 -13.05 23.06
N TYR A 303 -8.13 -11.87 22.44
CA TYR A 303 -9.07 -10.82 22.87
C TYR A 303 -10.53 -11.25 22.74
N LEU A 304 -10.89 -11.87 21.61
CA LEU A 304 -12.27 -12.20 21.30
C LEU A 304 -12.77 -13.42 22.10
N GLY A 305 -11.90 -14.41 22.31
CA GLY A 305 -12.25 -15.73 22.83
C GLY A 305 -12.93 -16.63 21.79
N ASN A 306 -12.72 -17.95 21.92
CA ASN A 306 -13.20 -18.95 20.95
C ASN A 306 -14.72 -18.97 20.79
N GLU A 307 -15.47 -18.59 21.82
CA GLU A 307 -16.94 -18.60 21.79
C GLU A 307 -17.53 -17.53 20.86
N LYS A 308 -16.84 -16.39 20.71
CA LYS A 308 -17.31 -15.22 19.94
C LYS A 308 -16.75 -15.17 18.51
N LEU A 309 -15.95 -16.17 18.12
CA LEU A 309 -15.51 -16.33 16.73
C LEU A 309 -16.69 -16.67 15.83
N SER A 310 -16.90 -15.85 14.80
CA SER A 310 -17.90 -16.10 13.76
C SER A 310 -17.32 -16.97 12.65
N GLN A 311 -18.17 -17.46 11.75
CA GLN A 311 -17.75 -18.23 10.57
C GLN A 311 -16.69 -17.47 9.74
N LYS A 312 -16.80 -16.15 9.65
CA LYS A 312 -15.82 -15.26 8.99
C LYS A 312 -14.46 -15.29 9.68
N GLY A 313 -14.42 -15.21 11.01
CA GLY A 313 -13.18 -15.28 11.79
C GLY A 313 -12.49 -16.64 11.63
N TYR A 314 -13.25 -17.74 11.73
CA TYR A 314 -12.75 -19.09 11.51
C TYR A 314 -12.13 -19.26 10.11
N VAL A 315 -12.84 -18.84 9.06
CA VAL A 315 -12.32 -18.86 7.69
C VAL A 315 -11.04 -18.04 7.55
N GLY A 316 -10.97 -16.87 8.19
CA GLY A 316 -9.76 -16.05 8.21
C GLY A 316 -8.55 -16.77 8.79
N ILE A 317 -8.74 -17.52 9.88
CA ILE A 317 -7.69 -18.34 10.50
C ILE A 317 -7.30 -19.50 9.57
N THR A 318 -8.28 -20.22 9.02
CA THR A 318 -8.08 -21.33 8.09
C THR A 318 -7.23 -20.92 6.88
N LEU A 319 -7.56 -19.80 6.24
CA LEU A 319 -6.86 -19.29 5.06
C LEU A 319 -5.40 -18.94 5.31
N LEU A 320 -5.05 -18.50 6.52
CA LEU A 320 -3.67 -18.14 6.83
C LEU A 320 -2.86 -19.38 7.27
N ILE A 321 -3.47 -20.26 8.07
CA ILE A 321 -2.84 -21.51 8.52
C ILE A 321 -2.57 -22.47 7.35
N SER A 322 -3.32 -22.39 6.25
CA SER A 322 -3.07 -23.23 5.07
C SER A 322 -1.68 -23.03 4.47
N HIS A 323 -1.03 -21.90 4.73
CA HIS A 323 0.35 -21.65 4.31
C HIS A 323 1.41 -22.31 5.21
N GLU A 324 1.02 -22.74 6.42
CA GLU A 324 1.88 -23.47 7.36
C GLU A 324 1.57 -24.97 7.39
N SER A 325 0.29 -25.34 7.36
CA SER A 325 -0.16 -26.72 7.39
C SER A 325 -1.55 -26.85 6.78
N GLU A 326 -1.60 -27.48 5.61
CA GLU A 326 -2.83 -27.75 4.89
C GLU A 326 -3.77 -28.67 5.69
N ASP A 327 -3.24 -29.74 6.30
CA ASP A 327 -4.02 -30.66 7.15
C ASP A 327 -4.74 -29.93 8.29
N LYS A 328 -4.05 -28.99 8.96
CA LYS A 328 -4.65 -28.19 10.03
C LYS A 328 -5.74 -27.27 9.50
N ALA A 329 -5.52 -26.67 8.33
CA ALA A 329 -6.50 -25.80 7.69
C ALA A 329 -7.77 -26.57 7.30
N THR A 330 -7.64 -27.77 6.72
CA THR A 330 -8.78 -28.64 6.37
C THR A 330 -9.58 -29.02 7.60
N ARG A 331 -8.92 -29.45 8.68
CA ARG A 331 -9.59 -29.76 9.96
C ARG A 331 -10.33 -28.56 10.55
N LEU A 332 -9.76 -27.36 10.45
CA LEU A 332 -10.41 -26.13 10.90
C LEU A 332 -11.62 -25.77 10.04
N LEU A 333 -11.56 -26.00 8.73
CA LEU A 333 -12.70 -25.81 7.84
C LEU A 333 -13.84 -26.78 8.18
N ASP A 334 -13.53 -28.05 8.43
CA ASP A 334 -14.53 -29.05 8.83
C ASP A 334 -15.18 -28.68 10.16
N LEU A 335 -14.39 -28.27 11.16
CA LEU A 335 -14.90 -27.77 12.44
C LEU A 335 -15.84 -26.57 12.25
N THR A 336 -15.48 -25.67 11.32
CA THR A 336 -16.30 -24.49 11.00
C THR A 336 -17.65 -24.91 10.43
N ARG A 337 -17.70 -25.93 9.56
CA ARG A 337 -18.94 -26.45 8.98
C ARG A 337 -19.80 -27.17 10.00
N THR A 338 -19.20 -27.89 10.95
CA THR A 338 -19.93 -28.50 12.07
C THR A 338 -20.56 -27.45 12.98
N ARG A 339 -19.84 -26.34 13.23
CA ARG A 339 -20.29 -25.27 14.13
C ARG A 339 -21.30 -24.30 13.47
N PHE A 340 -21.20 -24.10 12.15
CA PHE A 340 -22.04 -23.20 11.36
C PHE A 340 -22.63 -23.95 10.16
N PRO A 341 -23.83 -24.54 10.28
CA PRO A 341 -24.43 -25.39 9.26
C PRO A 341 -24.76 -24.65 7.94
N GLU A 342 -25.08 -23.35 8.03
CA GLU A 342 -25.34 -22.51 6.86
C GLU A 342 -24.01 -22.06 6.24
N GLU A 343 -23.74 -22.50 5.01
CA GLU A 343 -22.51 -22.12 4.30
C GLU A 343 -22.64 -20.68 3.77
N SER A 344 -21.83 -19.77 4.29
CA SER A 344 -21.71 -18.41 3.73
C SER A 344 -20.70 -18.36 2.59
N GLU A 345 -20.66 -17.21 1.90
CA GLU A 345 -19.64 -16.87 0.91
C GLU A 345 -18.20 -17.12 1.42
N PHE A 346 -17.94 -16.94 2.72
CA PHE A 346 -16.62 -17.14 3.32
C PHE A 346 -16.19 -18.60 3.29
N VAL A 347 -17.12 -19.54 3.51
CA VAL A 347 -16.84 -20.97 3.43
C VAL A 347 -16.47 -21.35 2.00
N HIS A 348 -17.17 -20.81 1.00
CA HIS A 348 -16.81 -21.00 -0.40
C HIS A 348 -15.42 -20.44 -0.73
N TYR A 349 -15.05 -19.28 -0.18
CA TYR A 349 -13.68 -18.75 -0.34
C TYR A 349 -12.63 -19.74 0.18
N ALA A 350 -12.82 -20.31 1.37
CA ALA A 350 -11.92 -21.30 1.93
C ALA A 350 -11.85 -22.58 1.08
N LYS A 351 -13.00 -23.13 0.67
CA LYS A 351 -13.03 -24.35 -0.16
C LYS A 351 -12.28 -24.18 -1.48
N ILE A 352 -12.49 -23.05 -2.17
CA ILE A 352 -11.77 -22.73 -3.43
C ILE A 352 -10.26 -22.65 -3.15
N TYR A 353 -9.85 -21.96 -2.09
CA TYR A 353 -8.44 -21.75 -1.80
C TYR A 353 -7.71 -23.01 -1.32
N LEU A 354 -8.42 -23.93 -0.64
CA LEU A 354 -7.88 -25.21 -0.16
C LEU A 354 -7.97 -26.34 -1.19
N SER A 355 -8.58 -26.13 -2.37
CA SER A 355 -8.72 -27.19 -3.38
C SER A 355 -7.37 -27.71 -3.86
N ASN A 356 -7.16 -29.02 -3.88
CA ASN A 356 -5.84 -29.59 -4.18
C ASN A 356 -5.67 -29.97 -5.64
N THR A 357 -6.78 -30.20 -6.34
CA THR A 357 -6.77 -30.53 -7.76
C THR A 357 -7.50 -29.46 -8.58
N PRO A 358 -7.16 -29.30 -9.87
CA PRO A 358 -7.88 -28.40 -10.78
C PRO A 358 -9.36 -28.77 -10.91
N GLU A 359 -9.70 -30.06 -10.90
CA GLU A 359 -11.07 -30.55 -11.03
C GLU A 359 -11.91 -30.14 -9.81
N GLU A 360 -11.36 -30.35 -8.62
CA GLU A 360 -11.98 -29.93 -7.36
C GLU A 360 -12.14 -28.40 -7.32
N LEU A 361 -11.10 -27.67 -7.72
CA LEU A 361 -11.09 -26.21 -7.76
C LEU A 361 -12.20 -25.67 -8.67
N LEU A 362 -12.30 -26.18 -9.89
CA LEU A 362 -13.30 -25.75 -10.86
C LEU A 362 -14.71 -26.16 -10.42
N HIS A 363 -14.88 -27.37 -9.88
CA HIS A 363 -16.18 -27.81 -9.36
C HIS A 363 -16.65 -26.91 -8.22
N THR A 364 -15.79 -26.69 -7.23
CA THR A 364 -16.07 -25.85 -6.06
C THR A 364 -16.35 -24.40 -6.47
N PHE A 365 -15.56 -23.86 -7.40
CA PHE A 365 -15.78 -22.51 -7.91
C PHE A 365 -17.11 -22.38 -8.66
N ASN A 366 -17.45 -23.35 -9.52
CA ASN A 366 -18.71 -23.34 -10.28
C ASN A 366 -19.93 -23.42 -9.35
N VAL A 367 -19.88 -24.22 -8.29
CA VAL A 367 -20.93 -24.26 -7.26
C VAL A 367 -21.03 -22.89 -6.56
N ALA A 368 -19.90 -22.32 -6.16
CA ALA A 368 -19.85 -21.06 -5.43
C ALA A 368 -20.36 -19.87 -6.27
N ILE A 369 -19.98 -19.79 -7.54
CA ILE A 369 -20.35 -18.67 -8.42
C ILE A 369 -21.83 -18.71 -8.84
N LEU A 370 -22.45 -19.90 -8.87
CA LEU A 370 -23.89 -20.03 -9.06
C LEU A 370 -24.67 -19.40 -7.89
N GLN A 371 -24.17 -19.53 -6.67
CA GLN A 371 -24.79 -18.96 -5.46
C GLN A 371 -24.43 -17.49 -5.26
N HIS A 372 -23.20 -17.08 -5.61
CA HIS A 372 -22.67 -15.74 -5.39
C HIS A 372 -22.05 -15.14 -6.67
N PRO A 373 -22.85 -14.87 -7.71
CA PRO A 373 -22.35 -14.52 -9.06
C PRO A 373 -21.60 -13.18 -9.12
N LEU A 374 -21.78 -12.29 -8.14
CA LEU A 374 -21.19 -10.96 -8.10
C LEU A 374 -19.87 -10.90 -7.29
N SER A 375 -19.43 -12.02 -6.68
CA SER A 375 -18.27 -11.99 -5.77
C SER A 375 -16.94 -11.94 -6.52
N ALA A 376 -16.30 -10.76 -6.53
CA ALA A 376 -14.95 -10.58 -7.04
C ALA A 376 -13.89 -11.35 -6.24
N THR A 377 -14.15 -11.62 -4.95
CA THR A 377 -13.23 -12.38 -4.09
C THR A 377 -13.16 -13.84 -4.51
N MET A 378 -14.25 -14.46 -4.97
CA MET A 378 -14.20 -15.84 -5.52
C MET A 378 -13.27 -15.94 -6.71
N TRP A 379 -13.35 -14.97 -7.63
CA TRP A 379 -12.45 -14.89 -8.79
C TRP A 379 -11.00 -14.72 -8.36
N LEU A 380 -10.74 -13.86 -7.38
CA LEU A 380 -9.39 -13.68 -6.85
C LEU A 380 -8.85 -15.00 -6.26
N MET A 381 -9.66 -15.73 -5.47
CA MET A 381 -9.26 -17.02 -4.89
C MET A 381 -8.99 -18.07 -5.97
N LEU A 382 -9.86 -18.16 -6.98
CA LEU A 382 -9.67 -19.06 -8.13
C LEU A 382 -8.35 -18.78 -8.85
N ILE A 383 -8.11 -17.52 -9.22
CA ILE A 383 -6.93 -17.13 -10.00
C ILE A 383 -5.65 -17.35 -9.19
N LYS A 384 -5.66 -17.01 -7.89
CA LYS A 384 -4.53 -17.26 -6.98
C LYS A 384 -4.25 -18.75 -6.84
N LYS A 385 -5.28 -19.60 -6.71
CA LYS A 385 -5.09 -21.05 -6.59
C LYS A 385 -4.62 -21.67 -7.90
N LEU A 386 -5.13 -21.23 -9.05
CA LEU A 386 -4.62 -21.62 -10.37
C LEU A 386 -3.14 -21.24 -10.56
N GLN A 387 -2.74 -20.07 -10.06
CA GLN A 387 -1.33 -19.65 -10.04
C GLN A 387 -0.48 -20.56 -9.16
N GLN A 388 -0.93 -20.89 -7.95
CA GLN A 388 -0.23 -21.79 -7.02
C GLN A 388 -0.08 -23.22 -7.58
N LEU A 389 -1.11 -23.72 -8.24
CA LEU A 389 -1.09 -25.02 -8.90
C LEU A 389 -0.34 -24.99 -10.26
N HIS A 390 0.26 -23.86 -10.64
CA HIS A 390 1.00 -23.66 -11.90
C HIS A 390 0.19 -23.90 -13.18
N PHE A 391 -1.15 -23.76 -13.13
CA PHE A 391 -2.02 -23.91 -14.31
C PHE A 391 -2.30 -22.59 -15.04
N LEU A 392 -1.94 -21.46 -14.47
CA LEU A 392 -2.13 -20.16 -15.11
C LEU A 392 -0.89 -19.84 -15.99
N THR A 393 -1.08 -19.79 -17.30
CA THR A 393 -0.07 -19.38 -18.30
C THR A 393 -0.40 -17.99 -18.84
N GLU A 394 0.49 -17.34 -19.60
CA GLU A 394 0.21 -16.05 -20.25
C GLU A 394 -1.10 -16.09 -21.07
N LYS A 395 -1.26 -17.10 -21.92
CA LYS A 395 -2.48 -17.30 -22.73
C LYS A 395 -3.73 -17.49 -21.86
N ARG A 396 -3.65 -18.29 -20.80
CA ARG A 396 -4.78 -18.53 -19.89
C ARG A 396 -5.10 -17.29 -19.05
N SER A 397 -4.10 -16.49 -18.71
CA SER A 397 -4.27 -15.19 -18.03
C SER A 397 -5.05 -14.22 -18.91
N GLN A 398 -4.71 -14.12 -20.20
CA GLN A 398 -5.46 -13.32 -21.16
C GLN A 398 -6.90 -13.83 -21.35
N GLN A 399 -7.10 -15.15 -21.45
CA GLN A 399 -8.45 -15.73 -21.52
C GLN A 399 -9.29 -15.42 -20.28
N MET A 400 -8.69 -15.53 -19.09
CA MET A 400 -9.34 -15.20 -17.83
C MET A 400 -9.69 -13.71 -17.75
N LEU A 401 -8.82 -12.83 -18.25
CA LEU A 401 -9.13 -11.41 -18.37
C LEU A 401 -10.36 -11.19 -19.26
N LEU A 402 -10.41 -11.82 -20.44
CA LEU A 402 -11.54 -11.68 -21.36
C LEU A 402 -12.86 -12.16 -20.75
N GLU A 403 -12.84 -13.28 -20.01
CA GLU A 403 -14.01 -13.79 -19.26
C GLU A 403 -14.51 -12.80 -18.20
N LEU A 404 -13.58 -12.21 -17.43
CA LEU A 404 -13.93 -11.18 -16.42
C LEU A 404 -14.48 -9.93 -17.08
N LEU A 405 -13.88 -9.50 -18.18
CA LEU A 405 -14.30 -8.33 -18.95
C LEU A 405 -15.69 -8.51 -19.59
N ALA A 406 -16.01 -9.71 -20.06
CA ALA A 406 -17.35 -10.05 -20.54
C ALA A 406 -18.42 -9.89 -19.44
N ARG A 407 -18.03 -10.03 -18.17
CA ARG A 407 -18.90 -9.91 -17.01
C ARG A 407 -18.77 -8.57 -16.27
N LYS A 408 -18.18 -7.55 -16.90
CA LYS A 408 -17.89 -6.24 -16.26
C LYS A 408 -19.10 -5.53 -15.65
N GLN A 409 -20.31 -5.82 -16.14
CA GLN A 409 -21.55 -5.24 -15.63
C GLN A 409 -21.97 -5.85 -14.28
N ASN A 410 -21.54 -7.09 -14.03
CA ASN A 410 -21.93 -7.88 -12.86
C ASN A 410 -20.81 -7.97 -11.81
N ILE A 411 -19.55 -7.90 -12.23
CA ILE A 411 -18.40 -8.10 -11.34
C ILE A 411 -17.54 -6.84 -11.29
N ILE A 412 -17.14 -6.45 -10.08
CA ILE A 412 -16.12 -5.42 -9.87
C ILE A 412 -14.74 -6.04 -10.10
N ILE A 413 -14.13 -5.72 -11.22
CA ILE A 413 -12.73 -6.08 -11.48
C ILE A 413 -11.85 -5.22 -10.57
N SER A 414 -11.25 -5.85 -9.57
CA SER A 414 -10.35 -5.19 -8.60
C SER A 414 -8.93 -5.09 -9.16
N LYS A 415 -8.15 -4.16 -8.60
CA LYS A 415 -6.72 -4.00 -8.91
C LYS A 415 -5.95 -5.31 -8.64
N ASP A 416 -6.29 -6.03 -7.58
CA ASP A 416 -5.63 -7.27 -7.18
C ASP A 416 -5.78 -8.37 -8.25
N VAL A 417 -6.97 -8.54 -8.80
CA VAL A 417 -7.22 -9.51 -9.88
C VAL A 417 -6.38 -9.18 -11.11
N VAL A 418 -6.36 -7.90 -11.50
CA VAL A 418 -5.58 -7.44 -12.65
C VAL A 418 -4.07 -7.63 -12.40
N LEU A 419 -3.57 -7.33 -11.19
CA LEU A 419 -2.17 -7.52 -10.83
C LEU A 419 -1.73 -8.99 -10.93
N VAL A 420 -2.56 -9.93 -10.45
CA VAL A 420 -2.23 -11.38 -10.54
C VAL A 420 -2.17 -11.81 -12.00
N LEU A 421 -3.15 -11.41 -12.82
CA LEU A 421 -3.16 -11.74 -14.25
C LEU A 421 -1.97 -11.11 -14.99
N LEU A 422 -1.66 -9.84 -14.71
CA LEU A 422 -0.51 -9.12 -15.27
C LEU A 422 0.83 -9.75 -14.89
N SER A 423 0.93 -10.34 -13.69
CA SER A 423 2.18 -10.94 -13.22
C SER A 423 2.67 -12.05 -14.16
N LEU A 424 1.74 -12.73 -14.83
CA LEU A 424 2.03 -13.85 -15.75
C LEU A 424 2.21 -13.44 -17.21
N ILE A 425 2.07 -12.15 -17.51
CA ILE A 425 2.38 -11.64 -18.84
C ILE A 425 3.90 -11.51 -18.94
N GLU A 426 4.51 -12.25 -19.85
CA GLU A 426 5.96 -12.26 -20.03
C GLU A 426 6.41 -11.63 -21.34
N SER A 427 5.54 -11.42 -22.32
CA SER A 427 5.90 -10.88 -23.63
C SER A 427 5.43 -9.43 -23.89
N ILE A 428 6.12 -8.71 -24.78
CA ILE A 428 5.71 -7.38 -25.25
C ILE A 428 4.38 -7.45 -26.01
N SER A 429 4.16 -8.47 -26.84
CA SER A 429 2.87 -8.69 -27.51
C SER A 429 1.75 -8.93 -26.49
N GLY A 430 2.02 -9.72 -25.45
CA GLY A 430 1.02 -10.08 -24.46
C GLY A 430 0.54 -8.90 -23.64
N ILE A 431 1.42 -7.95 -23.32
CA ILE A 431 1.04 -6.72 -22.61
C ILE A 431 0.28 -5.75 -23.53
N GLU A 432 0.61 -5.69 -24.83
CA GLU A 432 -0.15 -4.91 -25.82
C GLU A 432 -1.57 -5.46 -26.01
N ASP A 433 -1.74 -6.78 -26.09
CA ASP A 433 -3.06 -7.43 -26.13
C ASP A 433 -3.85 -7.15 -24.85
N PHE A 434 -3.18 -7.17 -23.69
CA PHE A 434 -3.77 -6.85 -22.40
C PHE A 434 -4.27 -5.39 -22.36
N ILE A 435 -3.46 -4.45 -22.85
CA ILE A 435 -3.83 -3.02 -22.98
C ILE A 435 -5.03 -2.89 -23.91
N GLN A 436 -5.00 -3.53 -25.08
CA GLN A 436 -6.07 -3.46 -26.07
C GLN A 436 -7.40 -3.99 -25.50
N ALA A 437 -7.37 -5.10 -24.76
CA ALA A 437 -8.56 -5.66 -24.11
C ALA A 437 -9.19 -4.68 -23.11
N LEU A 438 -8.38 -4.00 -22.30
CA LEU A 438 -8.85 -2.98 -21.36
C LEU A 438 -9.35 -1.71 -22.06
N GLN A 439 -8.69 -1.27 -23.14
CA GLN A 439 -9.08 -0.08 -23.90
C GLN A 439 -10.44 -0.25 -24.58
N LYS A 440 -10.75 -1.43 -25.13
CA LYS A 440 -12.05 -1.75 -25.76
C LYS A 440 -13.25 -1.49 -24.84
N LEU A 441 -13.05 -1.50 -23.52
CA LEU A 441 -14.11 -1.36 -22.53
C LEU A 441 -13.96 -0.13 -21.63
N ASP A 442 -13.07 0.80 -21.97
CA ASP A 442 -12.76 2.03 -21.22
C ASP A 442 -12.31 1.76 -19.76
N LEU A 443 -11.59 0.66 -19.55
CA LEU A 443 -11.07 0.27 -18.22
C LEU A 443 -9.57 0.52 -18.08
N PHE A 444 -8.88 0.88 -19.16
CA PHE A 444 -7.44 1.08 -19.15
C PHE A 444 -7.01 2.21 -18.19
N VAL A 445 -7.71 3.35 -18.20
CA VAL A 445 -7.39 4.50 -17.33
C VAL A 445 -7.37 4.11 -15.85
N LYS A 446 -8.29 3.22 -15.43
CA LYS A 446 -8.36 2.72 -14.05
C LYS A 446 -7.10 1.93 -13.63
N PHE A 447 -6.52 1.18 -14.56
CA PHE A 447 -5.39 0.26 -14.28
C PHE A 447 -4.07 0.70 -14.91
N GLN A 448 -4.04 1.90 -15.51
CA GLN A 448 -2.91 2.38 -16.30
C GLN A 448 -1.59 2.30 -15.53
N GLY A 449 -1.55 2.75 -14.28
CA GLY A 449 -0.32 2.74 -13.48
C GLY A 449 0.31 1.35 -13.34
N ILE A 450 -0.49 0.32 -13.02
CA ILE A 450 0.06 -1.04 -12.85
C ILE A 450 0.41 -1.71 -14.19
N VAL A 451 -0.36 -1.44 -15.24
CA VAL A 451 -0.11 -1.99 -16.58
C VAL A 451 1.15 -1.39 -17.19
N LEU A 452 1.31 -0.06 -17.11
CA LEU A 452 2.47 0.64 -17.66
C LEU A 452 3.76 0.31 -16.90
N ASN A 453 3.70 0.11 -15.58
CA ASN A 453 4.86 -0.35 -14.81
C ASN A 453 5.34 -1.73 -15.27
N LYS A 454 4.40 -2.67 -15.49
CA LYS A 454 4.73 -3.99 -16.05
C LYS A 454 5.26 -3.86 -17.47
N TYR A 455 4.69 -2.98 -18.29
CA TYR A 455 5.16 -2.75 -19.65
C TYR A 455 6.60 -2.22 -19.66
N MET A 456 6.91 -1.23 -18.82
CA MET A 456 8.28 -0.72 -18.65
C MET A 456 9.27 -1.83 -18.26
N SER A 457 8.90 -2.70 -17.31
CA SER A 457 9.72 -3.85 -16.92
C SER A 457 10.00 -4.81 -18.08
N LEU A 458 9.00 -5.12 -18.90
CA LEU A 458 9.14 -5.98 -20.07
C LEU A 458 10.04 -5.35 -21.14
N LEU A 459 9.88 -4.04 -21.39
CA LEU A 459 10.71 -3.32 -22.36
C LEU A 459 12.19 -3.33 -21.97
N TYR A 460 12.51 -3.15 -20.68
CA TYR A 460 13.89 -3.30 -20.21
C TYR A 460 14.40 -4.75 -20.29
N ARG A 461 13.54 -5.75 -20.00
CA ARG A 461 13.91 -7.17 -20.10
C ARG A 461 14.30 -7.57 -21.53
N TYR A 462 13.60 -7.05 -22.53
CA TYR A 462 13.80 -7.38 -23.95
C TYR A 462 14.56 -6.29 -24.72
N ASN A 463 15.46 -5.57 -24.06
CA ASN A 463 16.22 -4.46 -24.65
C ASN A 463 16.96 -4.78 -25.97
N ASN A 464 17.39 -6.03 -26.16
CA ASN A 464 18.19 -6.48 -27.31
C ASN A 464 17.35 -7.05 -28.46
N GLU A 465 16.04 -7.20 -28.30
CA GLU A 465 15.18 -7.73 -29.35
C GLU A 465 14.91 -6.68 -30.43
N LYS A 466 14.79 -7.13 -31.69
CA LYS A 466 14.32 -6.27 -32.80
C LYS A 466 13.00 -5.62 -32.38
N SER A 467 12.81 -4.35 -32.74
CA SER A 467 11.62 -3.57 -32.40
C SER A 467 10.34 -4.36 -32.73
N VAL A 468 9.75 -4.99 -31.72
CA VAL A 468 8.42 -5.60 -31.80
C VAL A 468 7.41 -4.48 -31.98
N HIS A 469 6.33 -4.72 -32.73
CA HIS A 469 5.24 -3.75 -32.88
C HIS A 469 4.65 -3.37 -31.52
N LYS A 470 4.43 -2.08 -31.26
CA LYS A 470 3.94 -1.55 -29.97
C LYS A 470 2.74 -0.62 -30.19
N PRO A 471 1.57 -1.13 -30.59
CA PRO A 471 0.43 -0.29 -30.98
C PRO A 471 0.07 0.81 -29.97
N TYR A 472 0.23 0.55 -28.66
CA TYR A 472 -0.02 1.56 -27.65
C TYR A 472 1.02 2.69 -27.67
N LEU A 473 2.32 2.35 -27.69
CA LEU A 473 3.41 3.32 -27.65
C LEU A 473 3.64 4.03 -28.99
N ASP A 474 3.38 3.34 -30.09
CA ASP A 474 3.49 3.86 -31.46
C ASP A 474 2.58 5.08 -31.68
N LYS A 475 1.57 5.31 -30.81
CA LYS A 475 0.73 6.52 -30.81
C LYS A 475 1.43 7.77 -30.26
N PHE A 476 2.54 7.59 -29.54
CA PHE A 476 3.20 8.64 -28.78
C PHE A 476 4.67 8.83 -29.18
N ILE A 477 5.34 7.74 -29.55
CA ILE A 477 6.75 7.70 -29.95
C ILE A 477 6.86 6.75 -31.15
N HIS A 478 7.48 7.20 -32.23
CA HIS A 478 7.64 6.40 -33.45
C HIS A 478 9.07 5.86 -33.57
N HIS A 479 9.20 4.58 -33.93
CA HIS A 479 10.47 3.93 -34.30
C HIS A 479 11.60 4.03 -33.25
N THR A 480 11.25 3.99 -31.96
CA THR A 480 12.21 4.00 -30.84
C THR A 480 12.54 2.59 -30.34
N SER A 481 13.77 2.43 -29.83
CA SER A 481 14.20 1.18 -29.20
C SER A 481 13.37 0.84 -27.95
N ASN A 482 13.39 -0.42 -27.52
CA ASN A 482 12.67 -0.85 -26.30
C ASN A 482 13.10 -0.03 -25.06
N VAL A 483 14.38 0.33 -24.98
CA VAL A 483 14.94 1.11 -23.87
C VAL A 483 14.41 2.54 -23.87
N GLU A 484 14.36 3.19 -25.03
CA GLU A 484 13.79 4.56 -25.15
C GLU A 484 12.31 4.57 -24.83
N CYS A 485 11.57 3.55 -25.28
CA CYS A 485 10.18 3.32 -24.89
C CYS A 485 10.02 3.20 -23.36
N ALA A 486 10.91 2.45 -22.70
CA ALA A 486 10.88 2.30 -21.24
C ALA A 486 11.20 3.61 -20.51
N ARG A 487 12.20 4.37 -20.99
CA ARG A 487 12.55 5.71 -20.46
C ARG A 487 11.40 6.69 -20.64
N TYR A 488 10.72 6.67 -21.79
CA TYR A 488 9.55 7.49 -22.05
C TYR A 488 8.41 7.19 -21.06
N LEU A 489 8.11 5.91 -20.83
CA LEU A 489 7.10 5.50 -19.84
C LEU A 489 7.47 5.95 -18.42
N TYR A 490 8.75 5.86 -18.06
CA TYR A 490 9.25 6.32 -16.77
C TYR A 490 9.10 7.84 -16.59
N GLN A 491 9.50 8.63 -17.60
CA GLN A 491 9.44 10.09 -17.56
C GLN A 491 8.00 10.62 -17.47
N ARG A 492 7.05 9.94 -18.11
CA ARG A 492 5.62 10.31 -18.03
C ARG A 492 4.92 9.87 -16.76
N ASN A 493 5.59 9.11 -15.90
CA ASN A 493 5.00 8.71 -14.65
C ASN A 493 5.10 9.85 -13.63
N ALA A 494 3.96 10.49 -13.35
CA ALA A 494 3.88 11.57 -12.38
C ALA A 494 4.18 11.12 -10.94
N TRP A 495 4.02 9.82 -10.62
CA TRP A 495 4.21 9.26 -9.28
C TRP A 495 5.21 8.11 -9.31
N LYS A 496 6.46 8.40 -8.98
CA LYS A 496 7.56 7.42 -8.95
C LYS A 496 7.68 6.83 -7.54
N THR A 497 7.20 5.61 -7.35
CA THR A 497 7.47 4.85 -6.12
C THR A 497 8.87 4.24 -6.17
N THR A 498 9.42 3.87 -5.02
CA THR A 498 10.72 3.18 -4.92
C THR A 498 10.77 1.94 -5.81
N GLY A 499 9.69 1.15 -5.90
CA GLY A 499 9.60 0.01 -6.81
C GLY A 499 9.65 0.37 -8.30
N ILE A 500 9.09 1.51 -8.71
CA ILE A 500 9.17 1.97 -10.11
C ILE A 500 10.58 2.45 -10.43
N ILE A 501 11.19 3.17 -9.49
CA ILE A 501 12.60 3.58 -9.55
C ILE A 501 13.47 2.32 -9.66
N GLY A 502 13.25 1.32 -8.82
CA GLY A 502 13.98 0.04 -8.83
C GLY A 502 13.88 -0.70 -10.17
N VAL A 503 12.70 -0.77 -10.79
CA VAL A 503 12.53 -1.36 -12.14
C VAL A 503 13.34 -0.58 -13.18
N MET A 504 13.30 0.76 -13.12
CA MET A 504 14.05 1.62 -14.03
C MET A 504 15.56 1.43 -13.85
N LEU A 505 16.06 1.50 -12.61
CA LEU A 505 17.47 1.29 -12.28
C LEU A 505 17.95 -0.09 -12.73
N HIS A 506 17.13 -1.12 -12.54
CA HIS A 506 17.45 -2.48 -12.95
C HIS A 506 17.67 -2.60 -14.47
N GLY A 507 16.83 -1.90 -15.26
CA GLY A 507 17.00 -1.81 -16.70
C GLY A 507 18.26 -1.03 -17.08
N GLU A 508 18.47 0.13 -16.47
CA GLU A 508 19.61 1.01 -16.75
C GLU A 508 20.95 0.41 -16.33
N ALA A 509 20.98 -0.52 -15.37
CA ALA A 509 22.18 -1.24 -14.94
C ALA A 509 22.89 -1.98 -16.10
N SER A 510 22.17 -2.33 -17.17
CA SER A 510 22.78 -2.93 -18.37
C SER A 510 23.24 -1.92 -19.41
N HIS A 511 22.70 -0.70 -19.40
CA HIS A 511 22.91 0.31 -20.46
C HIS A 511 23.85 1.45 -20.04
N ARG A 512 23.69 1.98 -18.82
CA ARG A 512 24.54 3.05 -18.26
C ARG A 512 25.04 2.69 -16.85
N PRO A 513 25.78 1.58 -16.68
CA PRO A 513 26.24 1.16 -15.36
C PRO A 513 27.20 2.17 -14.71
N GLY A 514 27.90 3.01 -15.48
CA GLY A 514 28.81 4.04 -14.96
C GLY A 514 28.09 5.19 -14.24
N ASP A 515 26.90 5.58 -14.69
CA ASP A 515 26.16 6.71 -14.13
C ASP A 515 25.02 6.26 -13.18
N LEU A 516 24.91 4.95 -12.93
CA LEU A 516 23.76 4.37 -12.23
C LEU A 516 23.62 4.87 -10.80
N TYR A 517 24.73 5.06 -10.08
CA TYR A 517 24.66 5.52 -8.69
C TYR A 517 24.21 6.98 -8.58
N GLN A 518 24.66 7.85 -9.49
CA GLN A 518 24.18 9.24 -9.52
C GLN A 518 22.66 9.27 -9.76
N LEU A 519 22.19 8.49 -10.72
CA LEU A 519 20.78 8.34 -11.01
C LEU A 519 19.99 7.79 -9.81
N TYR A 520 20.55 6.82 -9.08
CA TYR A 520 19.96 6.29 -7.86
C TYR A 520 19.80 7.39 -6.79
N CYS A 521 20.83 8.21 -6.56
CA CYS A 521 20.76 9.33 -5.63
C CYS A 521 19.73 10.39 -6.07
N ASP A 522 19.74 10.77 -7.35
CA ASP A 522 18.88 11.81 -7.91
C ASP A 522 17.39 11.44 -7.86
N GLU A 523 17.06 10.16 -8.10
CA GLU A 523 15.68 9.67 -8.15
C GLU A 523 15.13 9.32 -6.76
N LEU A 524 15.95 8.81 -5.84
CA LEU A 524 15.49 8.51 -4.47
C LEU A 524 15.47 9.74 -3.56
N GLN A 525 16.35 10.72 -3.78
CA GLN A 525 16.44 11.95 -2.98
C GLN A 525 16.49 11.69 -1.46
N GLY A 526 17.23 10.65 -1.05
CA GLY A 526 17.33 10.22 0.35
C GLY A 526 16.20 9.31 0.84
N SER A 527 15.25 8.93 -0.01
CA SER A 527 14.26 7.91 0.30
C SER A 527 14.93 6.53 0.43
N VAL A 528 14.42 5.71 1.34
CA VAL A 528 14.83 4.32 1.51
C VAL A 528 14.72 3.52 0.19
N PRO A 529 15.79 2.82 -0.25
CA PRO A 529 15.74 1.94 -1.41
C PRO A 529 14.95 0.66 -1.14
N ASP A 530 14.48 0.00 -2.20
CA ASP A 530 13.94 -1.36 -2.11
C ASP A 530 14.95 -2.41 -2.58
N GLU A 531 14.58 -3.70 -2.52
CA GLU A 531 15.46 -4.78 -2.99
C GLU A 531 15.86 -4.64 -4.46
N ALA A 532 14.98 -4.09 -5.31
CA ALA A 532 15.23 -3.95 -6.74
C ALA A 532 16.29 -2.85 -6.99
N CYS A 533 16.23 -1.74 -6.25
CA CYS A 533 17.26 -0.71 -6.24
C CYS A 533 18.64 -1.28 -5.85
N LEU A 534 18.73 -1.98 -4.71
CA LEU A 534 20.00 -2.59 -4.27
C LEU A 534 20.51 -3.63 -5.25
N SER A 535 19.62 -4.47 -5.78
CA SER A 535 19.96 -5.46 -6.81
C SER A 535 20.49 -4.81 -8.09
N ALA A 536 19.93 -3.66 -8.49
CA ALA A 536 20.41 -2.91 -9.64
C ALA A 536 21.82 -2.35 -9.43
N LEU A 537 22.09 -1.75 -8.27
CA LEU A 537 23.44 -1.26 -7.91
C LEU A 537 24.45 -2.40 -7.92
N LEU A 538 24.16 -3.51 -7.24
CA LEU A 538 25.04 -4.68 -7.20
C LEU A 538 25.31 -5.23 -8.61
N ARG A 539 24.28 -5.33 -9.47
CA ARG A 539 24.44 -5.79 -10.85
C ARG A 539 25.31 -4.88 -11.70
N ALA A 540 25.12 -3.56 -11.60
CA ALA A 540 25.96 -2.61 -12.31
C ALA A 540 27.39 -2.61 -11.80
N SER A 541 27.60 -2.78 -10.49
CA SER A 541 28.94 -2.81 -9.88
C SER A 541 29.83 -3.93 -10.41
N MET A 542 29.24 -5.05 -10.86
CA MET A 542 29.94 -6.18 -11.45
C MET A 542 30.43 -5.93 -12.89
N LYS A 543 29.96 -4.86 -13.55
CA LYS A 543 30.40 -4.52 -14.91
C LYS A 543 31.84 -3.99 -14.89
N ARG A 544 32.59 -4.33 -15.93
CA ARG A 544 34.00 -3.95 -16.08
C ARG A 544 34.20 -3.23 -17.41
N VAL A 545 35.02 -2.17 -17.39
CA VAL A 545 35.47 -1.45 -18.58
C VAL A 545 36.96 -1.71 -18.71
N ASN A 546 37.40 -2.28 -19.84
CA ASN A 546 38.80 -2.67 -20.07
C ASN A 546 39.37 -3.56 -18.95
N GLY A 547 38.55 -4.48 -18.43
CA GLY A 547 38.92 -5.40 -17.34
C GLY A 547 38.94 -4.78 -15.93
N ARG A 548 38.81 -3.46 -15.80
CA ARG A 548 38.81 -2.75 -14.52
C ARG A 548 37.38 -2.56 -13.99
N PRO A 549 37.17 -2.61 -12.66
CA PRO A 549 35.90 -2.24 -12.04
C PRO A 549 35.51 -0.80 -12.41
N LEU A 550 34.20 -0.55 -12.51
CA LEU A 550 33.67 0.81 -12.68
C LEU A 550 33.97 1.68 -11.45
N LEU A 551 33.98 3.00 -11.67
CA LEU A 551 34.07 4.02 -10.63
C LEU A 551 32.73 4.77 -10.56
N TRP A 552 32.26 5.03 -9.34
CA TRP A 552 31.15 5.93 -9.06
C TRP A 552 31.68 7.08 -8.21
N GLY A 553 31.94 8.22 -8.86
CA GLY A 553 32.70 9.31 -8.27
C GLY A 553 34.15 8.88 -8.00
N LEU A 554 34.57 8.96 -6.74
CA LEU A 554 35.95 8.64 -6.31
C LEU A 554 36.13 7.19 -5.83
N LEU A 555 35.05 6.41 -5.74
CA LEU A 555 35.06 5.06 -5.19
C LEU A 555 34.80 4.02 -6.27
N TYR A 556 35.30 2.79 -6.06
CA TYR A 556 34.95 1.67 -6.93
C TYR A 556 33.47 1.31 -6.74
N ALA A 557 32.77 1.06 -7.84
CA ALA A 557 31.34 0.73 -7.82
C ALA A 557 31.01 -0.44 -6.88
N PRO A 558 31.82 -1.53 -6.78
CA PRO A 558 31.61 -2.57 -5.78
C PRO A 558 31.67 -2.07 -4.32
N GLN A 559 32.54 -1.12 -4.00
CA GLN A 559 32.64 -0.57 -2.63
C GLN A 559 31.36 0.16 -2.24
N VAL A 560 30.88 1.02 -3.14
CA VAL A 560 29.64 1.78 -2.93
C VAL A 560 28.44 0.83 -2.84
N ALA A 561 28.30 -0.12 -3.76
CA ALA A 561 27.18 -1.05 -3.77
C ALA A 561 27.13 -1.96 -2.52
N VAL A 562 28.29 -2.40 -2.02
CA VAL A 562 28.38 -3.18 -0.78
C VAL A 562 28.05 -2.33 0.44
N HIS A 563 28.49 -1.07 0.47
CA HIS A 563 28.15 -0.13 1.54
C HIS A 563 26.64 0.10 1.61
N GLU A 564 26.01 0.43 0.48
CA GLU A 564 24.55 0.61 0.38
C GLU A 564 23.80 -0.65 0.82
N PHE A 565 24.26 -1.84 0.39
CA PHE A 565 23.66 -3.10 0.85
C PHE A 565 23.72 -3.24 2.37
N LYS A 566 24.88 -3.02 2.98
CA LYS A 566 25.07 -3.12 4.44
C LYS A 566 24.31 -2.07 5.23
N GLN A 567 24.17 -0.88 4.68
CA GLN A 567 23.42 0.20 5.32
C GLN A 567 21.92 -0.11 5.40
N TYR A 568 21.37 -0.72 4.36
CA TYR A 568 19.93 -0.89 4.22
C TYR A 568 19.41 -2.30 4.51
N VAL A 569 20.23 -3.34 4.42
CA VAL A 569 19.83 -4.72 4.76
C VAL A 569 20.03 -4.94 6.26
N LEU A 570 19.01 -5.52 6.92
CA LEU A 570 19.06 -5.80 8.36
C LEU A 570 20.29 -6.63 8.73
N SER A 571 21.16 -6.11 9.59
CA SER A 571 22.32 -6.81 10.16
C SER A 571 22.06 -7.49 11.50
N GLU A 572 21.12 -6.96 12.29
CA GLU A 572 20.90 -7.39 13.67
C GLU A 572 19.44 -7.83 13.88
N PRO A 573 19.18 -8.69 14.88
CA PRO A 573 17.81 -9.00 15.27
C PRO A 573 17.14 -7.73 15.77
N VAL A 574 16.00 -7.39 15.16
CA VAL A 574 15.21 -6.22 15.55
C VAL A 574 14.74 -6.42 16.99
N ALA A 575 15.35 -5.72 17.95
CA ALA A 575 14.90 -5.75 19.34
C ALA A 575 13.45 -5.22 19.39
N LYS A 576 12.62 -5.82 20.26
CA LYS A 576 11.17 -5.55 20.34
C LYS A 576 10.80 -4.07 20.49
N ASP A 577 11.72 -3.26 21.03
CA ASP A 577 11.54 -1.84 21.31
C ASP A 577 12.44 -0.93 20.43
N SER A 578 13.19 -1.51 19.49
CA SER A 578 14.08 -0.73 18.62
C SER A 578 13.38 -0.32 17.33
N ASN A 579 13.53 0.95 16.96
CA ASN A 579 13.17 1.46 15.64
C ASN A 579 14.23 1.11 14.56
N VAL A 580 15.05 0.08 14.80
CA VAL A 580 16.04 -0.37 13.82
C VAL A 580 15.29 -0.94 12.64
N TRP A 581 15.37 -0.21 11.54
CA TRP A 581 14.69 -0.51 10.29
C TRP A 581 15.73 -1.02 9.28
N GLY A 582 15.32 -1.99 8.45
CA GLY A 582 16.12 -2.47 7.34
C GLY A 582 15.36 -3.48 6.48
N ILE A 583 15.88 -3.74 5.30
CA ILE A 583 15.35 -4.66 4.30
C ILE A 583 15.68 -6.10 4.72
N VAL A 584 14.66 -6.95 4.76
CA VAL A 584 14.84 -8.41 4.87
C VAL A 584 15.18 -8.94 3.49
N ALA A 585 16.47 -9.11 3.20
CA ALA A 585 16.92 -9.53 1.88
C ALA A 585 16.40 -10.92 1.49
N SER A 586 15.76 -10.99 0.32
CA SER A 586 15.34 -12.25 -0.28
C SER A 586 16.51 -13.11 -0.74
N ASN A 587 16.25 -14.41 -0.93
CA ASN A 587 17.22 -15.33 -1.55
C ASN A 587 17.78 -14.78 -2.88
N ARG A 588 16.97 -14.07 -3.67
CA ARG A 588 17.40 -13.47 -4.94
C ARG A 588 18.39 -12.33 -4.72
N LEU A 589 18.12 -11.45 -3.75
CA LEU A 589 19.00 -10.34 -3.42
C LEU A 589 20.32 -10.85 -2.82
N TRP A 590 20.27 -11.83 -1.92
CA TRP A 590 21.46 -12.51 -1.39
C TRP A 590 22.32 -13.14 -2.48
N GLN A 591 21.72 -13.82 -3.46
CA GLN A 591 22.46 -14.39 -4.58
C GLN A 591 23.22 -13.33 -5.38
N VAL A 592 22.58 -12.18 -5.67
CA VAL A 592 23.22 -11.06 -6.38
C VAL A 592 24.36 -10.47 -5.55
N TYR A 593 24.18 -10.35 -4.23
CA TYR A 593 25.21 -9.86 -3.30
C TYR A 593 26.42 -10.81 -3.27
N ILE A 594 26.21 -12.12 -3.13
CA ILE A 594 27.28 -13.14 -3.16
C ILE A 594 28.06 -13.06 -4.49
N HIS A 595 27.36 -12.92 -5.63
CA HIS A 595 28.02 -12.75 -6.92
C HIS A 595 28.85 -11.46 -6.99
N ALA A 596 28.34 -10.35 -6.47
CA ALA A 596 29.07 -9.08 -6.45
C ALA A 596 30.35 -9.18 -5.61
N LEU A 597 30.27 -9.73 -4.39
CA LEU A 597 31.42 -9.93 -3.51
C LEU A 597 32.46 -10.86 -4.15
N ARG A 598 32.02 -11.96 -4.76
CA ARG A 598 32.92 -12.87 -5.48
C ARG A 598 33.61 -12.18 -6.65
N SER A 599 32.90 -11.36 -7.41
CA SER A 599 33.46 -10.64 -8.56
C SER A 599 34.48 -9.55 -8.18
N ALA A 600 34.42 -9.07 -6.94
CA ALA A 600 35.30 -8.07 -6.35
C ALA A 600 36.37 -8.67 -5.42
N GLU A 601 36.42 -10.00 -5.27
CA GLU A 601 37.36 -10.73 -4.40
C GLU A 601 37.25 -10.37 -2.90
N TYR A 602 36.05 -10.04 -2.42
CA TYR A 602 35.79 -9.70 -1.02
C TYR A 602 35.54 -10.96 -0.17
N THR A 603 36.57 -11.79 0.03
CA THR A 603 36.46 -13.07 0.76
C THR A 603 36.08 -12.90 2.23
N ALA A 604 36.56 -11.85 2.90
CA ALA A 604 36.18 -11.56 4.29
C ALA A 604 34.68 -11.30 4.43
N GLU A 605 34.12 -10.51 3.52
CA GLU A 605 32.69 -10.20 3.48
C GLU A 605 31.84 -11.44 3.17
N LEU A 606 32.33 -12.33 2.30
CA LEU A 606 31.66 -13.60 2.02
C LEU A 606 31.60 -14.51 3.25
N ALA A 607 32.66 -14.55 4.06
CA ALA A 607 32.72 -15.39 5.26
C ALA A 607 31.73 -14.93 6.34
N ASP A 608 31.46 -13.63 6.41
CA ASP A 608 30.56 -13.03 7.40
C ASP A 608 29.07 -13.25 7.10
N ILE A 609 28.70 -13.66 5.86
CA ILE A 609 27.29 -13.87 5.48
C ILE A 609 26.61 -14.93 6.34
N MET A 610 27.30 -16.02 6.71
CA MET A 610 26.68 -17.09 7.49
C MET A 610 26.36 -16.62 8.91
N ARG A 611 27.30 -15.91 9.56
CA ARG A 611 27.04 -15.27 10.87
C ARG A 611 25.87 -14.30 10.77
N TRP A 612 25.86 -13.48 9.72
CA TRP A 612 24.79 -12.52 9.48
C TRP A 612 23.42 -13.24 9.34
N TRP A 613 23.32 -14.31 8.56
CA TRP A 613 22.08 -15.09 8.44
C TRP A 613 21.62 -15.70 9.76
N GLU A 614 22.55 -16.17 10.61
CA GLU A 614 22.23 -16.67 11.95
C GLU A 614 21.68 -15.57 12.86
N GLU A 615 22.31 -14.39 12.87
CA GLU A 615 21.91 -13.23 13.69
C GLU A 615 20.49 -12.74 13.39
N ILE A 616 20.09 -12.76 12.11
CA ILE A 616 18.76 -12.31 11.67
C ILE A 616 17.74 -13.45 11.53
N GLU A 617 18.09 -14.67 11.95
CA GLU A 617 17.28 -15.90 11.82
C GLU A 617 16.82 -16.17 10.37
N PHE A 618 17.64 -15.82 9.38
CA PHE A 618 17.34 -16.08 7.97
C PHE A 618 17.56 -17.55 7.61
N VAL A 619 16.58 -18.15 6.92
CA VAL A 619 16.68 -19.52 6.40
C VAL A 619 16.91 -19.46 4.88
N PRO A 620 18.16 -19.67 4.40
CA PRO A 620 18.46 -19.65 2.98
C PRO A 620 17.82 -20.84 2.25
N SER A 621 17.47 -20.66 0.97
CA SER A 621 17.14 -21.78 0.11
C SER A 621 18.40 -22.61 -0.18
N ARG A 622 18.23 -23.91 -0.47
CA ARG A 622 19.35 -24.80 -0.82
C ARG A 622 20.23 -24.20 -1.92
N SER A 623 19.63 -23.60 -2.94
CA SER A 623 20.35 -22.93 -4.03
C SER A 623 21.22 -21.75 -3.58
N THR A 624 20.73 -20.91 -2.67
CA THR A 624 21.47 -19.75 -2.16
C THR A 624 22.62 -20.19 -1.25
N LEU A 625 22.38 -21.18 -0.39
CA LEU A 625 23.41 -21.76 0.48
C LEU A 625 24.52 -22.42 -0.36
N THR A 626 24.17 -23.21 -1.37
CA THR A 626 25.15 -23.81 -2.30
C THR A 626 25.95 -22.73 -3.03
N LEU A 627 25.32 -21.63 -3.46
CA LEU A 627 26.02 -20.53 -4.11
C LEU A 627 27.08 -19.88 -3.20
N LEU A 628 26.74 -19.65 -1.92
CA LEU A 628 27.67 -19.11 -0.93
C LEU A 628 28.85 -20.05 -0.70
N LEU A 629 28.58 -21.34 -0.48
CA LEU A 629 29.61 -22.35 -0.24
C LEU A 629 30.56 -22.50 -1.44
N ARG A 630 30.06 -22.35 -2.68
CA ARG A 630 30.88 -22.32 -3.90
C ARG A 630 31.70 -21.03 -4.06
N ALA A 631 31.31 -19.94 -3.42
CA ALA A 631 32.03 -18.67 -3.47
C ALA A 631 33.15 -18.60 -2.42
N LEU A 632 33.06 -19.38 -1.35
CA LEU A 632 34.04 -19.48 -0.28
C LEU A 632 35.21 -20.43 -0.65
N PRO A 633 36.37 -20.31 0.03
CA PRO A 633 37.45 -21.29 -0.10
C PRO A 633 36.95 -22.71 0.22
N PRO A 634 37.37 -23.73 -0.55
CA PRO A 634 36.81 -25.09 -0.46
C PRO A 634 36.99 -25.72 0.93
N GLU A 635 38.12 -25.47 1.57
CA GLU A 635 38.41 -25.95 2.94
C GLU A 635 37.47 -25.36 3.99
N PHE A 636 36.97 -24.15 3.77
CA PHE A 636 36.03 -23.49 4.66
C PHE A 636 34.63 -24.09 4.50
N ALA A 637 34.18 -24.24 3.24
CA ALA A 637 32.89 -24.85 2.92
C ALA A 637 32.78 -26.30 3.43
N ASP A 638 33.81 -27.12 3.18
CA ASP A 638 33.83 -28.52 3.60
C ASP A 638 33.72 -28.68 5.13
N ARG A 639 34.35 -27.78 5.90
CA ARG A 639 34.28 -27.78 7.36
C ARG A 639 32.85 -27.52 7.86
N HIS A 640 32.16 -26.54 7.28
CA HIS A 640 30.80 -26.19 7.70
C HIS A 640 29.78 -27.28 7.33
N ILE A 641 29.90 -27.88 6.14
CA ILE A 641 29.06 -29.01 5.72
C ILE A 641 29.24 -30.20 6.68
N LYS A 642 30.50 -30.57 6.99
CA LYS A 642 30.80 -31.67 7.93
C LYS A 642 30.27 -31.38 9.33
N HIS A 643 30.44 -30.15 9.82
CA HIS A 643 29.94 -29.75 11.14
C HIS A 643 28.42 -29.83 11.21
N ALA A 644 27.70 -29.28 10.23
CA ALA A 644 26.25 -29.30 10.20
C ALA A 644 25.67 -30.72 10.17
N HIS A 645 26.26 -31.63 9.38
CA HIS A 645 25.83 -33.03 9.33
C HIS A 645 26.15 -33.82 10.62
N SER A 646 27.03 -33.31 11.48
CA SER A 646 27.35 -33.92 12.78
C SER A 646 26.36 -33.53 13.89
N LEU A 647 25.50 -32.52 13.67
CA LEU A 647 24.53 -32.04 14.65
C LEU A 647 23.23 -32.89 14.66
N PRO A 648 22.57 -33.07 15.83
CA PRO A 648 21.28 -33.75 15.92
C PRO A 648 20.19 -33.01 15.12
N ARG A 649 19.29 -33.73 14.44
CA ARG A 649 18.21 -33.21 13.57
C ARG A 649 17.16 -32.30 14.27
N THR A 650 17.31 -32.01 15.56
CA THR A 650 16.35 -31.25 16.37
C THR A 650 16.62 -29.75 16.44
N SER A 651 17.76 -29.26 15.94
CA SER A 651 18.03 -27.83 15.79
C SER A 651 17.59 -27.32 14.41
N VAL A 652 17.12 -26.07 14.33
CA VAL A 652 16.67 -25.39 13.10
C VAL A 652 17.66 -25.65 11.96
N SER A 653 17.30 -26.51 11.02
CA SER A 653 18.21 -27.05 10.02
C SER A 653 18.09 -26.22 8.75
N TRP A 654 19.10 -25.40 8.45
CA TRP A 654 19.29 -24.95 7.07
C TRP A 654 19.34 -26.16 6.11
N PRO A 655 18.93 -25.99 4.84
CA PRO A 655 18.94 -27.07 3.86
C PRO A 655 20.36 -27.32 3.33
N TRP A 656 21.24 -27.87 4.20
CA TRP A 656 22.65 -28.10 3.91
C TRP A 656 22.85 -29.02 2.68
N PRO A 657 23.60 -28.58 1.65
CA PRO A 657 23.96 -29.42 0.51
C PRO A 657 25.08 -30.41 0.86
N SER A 658 25.23 -31.45 0.04
CA SER A 658 26.36 -32.37 0.17
C SER A 658 27.66 -31.75 -0.37
N ILE A 659 28.81 -32.32 0.03
CA ILE A 659 30.13 -31.90 -0.49
C ILE A 659 30.19 -32.07 -2.02
N GLU A 660 29.61 -33.16 -2.54
CA GLU A 660 29.57 -33.45 -3.98
C GLU A 660 28.74 -32.41 -4.75
N GLU A 661 27.58 -32.02 -4.19
CA GLU A 661 26.72 -30.97 -4.78
C GLU A 661 27.44 -29.61 -4.85
N VAL A 662 28.24 -29.26 -3.84
CA VAL A 662 29.00 -28.00 -3.83
C VAL A 662 30.11 -28.04 -4.89
N ARG A 663 30.79 -29.18 -5.05
CA ARG A 663 31.89 -29.36 -6.02
C ARG A 663 31.42 -29.47 -7.48
N GLY A 664 30.13 -29.67 -7.73
CA GLY A 664 29.54 -29.58 -9.06
C GLY A 664 29.78 -30.80 -9.94
N HIS A 665 29.52 -31.99 -9.41
CA HIS A 665 29.29 -33.19 -10.22
C HIS A 665 27.82 -33.30 -10.63
#